data_AF-A0A5C5ZUT9-F1
#
_entry.id   AF-A0A5C5ZUT9-F1
#
_cell.length_a   1.000
_cell.length_b   1.000
_cell.length_c   1.000
_cell.angle_alpha   90.00
_cell.angle_beta   90.00
_cell.angle_gamma   90.00
#
_symmetry.space_group_name_H-M   'P 1'
#
loop_
_entity.id
_entity.type
_entity.pdbx_description
1 polymer ?
#
loop_
_entity_poly.entity_id
_entity_poly.type
_entity_poly.pdbx_seq_one_letter_code
_entity_poly.pdbx_strand_id
1 'polypeptide(L)'
;MNRHKVKMSSPKHSQQCAIAFSLLATAIACLATPARADLGYTVGGSWPNAAHRAAAENAIQTVTDRYNAYGDFGSPNVYVYYNAGIPTAQASYLGSIGFGGTYPNERVTAHEMAHYLGLPSGNWGSLMSGGTWSGAHGLAKVKQFDGEQATLNGDSIHYWPYGLNFDSEGSETNKQRQVAVVYAMRADLGIGSSTHPAAFNNEVVLTADNPAGQSGFNYKGEWSDGHFAHAGSHYATGDYKLRTPTSGSAYRFYGDYLTVNNTNGAAGGLLYKGQGAAAKVTINSLRLDGGWIQHQSTLSSPFELDGAINVLSDSVFYAKQGDIDVTAAIRGSGRITIETTDSPDQDARYVRFHSDRISFVGDIENRSRFELASGGRLGFLVGPSGSTNSITGATARATHFNGAFNINLSQASFEAGDSWALVTAANSSYGDDFEVTGFEGAEGVWGDGSYSFEQATGLLTIVPTWDIDGGGSWSTAGNWIAGVPLVGGEASFGDALGPANAPAAINVDTPVTLRRLNFDNASPYTLSGANAITLTGAAMVYAKSGDHEIATPLAGGAGLTKRGEGAVTLSAANPFTGDTRVDAGALRLTGGASIAGSSNIEVQAAATLDVSGLSGSFVLGGGQTLNTQSGAAVVGDVVAGAGSSVTGAGALANSLTVENGASLRIGEAGLPVLSQATLIDNFDSYNNSVVQNIGAHSNGDATSGVWDGVFDGTSNGLIVDADPGNNALQALGIPSQGSGGWRGAVTDLANNFSDDHSLADGDSATYFFQVRNEGNAYADTMIGLTENTGRLDINNAWQDFSVRPVVKGSPGSAVLDVNGTTVASLVDGEWRNVWLVVDNSSKTFDVYTSTGQDDGALALAGVTFNTITNPLDLAAFGIAGRENGRVTVDNIFTAPGEFTGNPLAPGGGSVYSTEVLGVAGDVLLESGAVVSFGVAGSGVNDRLEIGGGFTAGGLLQVQLVNGAPAPEQGDSFDLFDFASASGAFDEYDLPELGAGLRWDTSGLTEEGSLLVSVALAGDFNENGVVDAADFTVWRDRLGQTGMLAYAPGDGDGDGDVDIADYGVWVANFGATAATQTVAIPEPLSASLLALGLAALGRSRPLTRRRPRHAVRRPTRSRCTGRRRRPRASCRRPRRREGRTSAARAGNAGASSRSGAATRTASRRSCSSRSRPIRSPRGTRSPRSAAGRTAARRTSSPSSRCGRLPRRSP
;
A
#
# COMPACT_ATOMS: atom_id res chain seq x y z
N MET A 1 19.44 65.47 36.04
CA MET A 1 19.43 66.66 35.14
C MET A 1 18.53 66.36 33.94
N ASN A 2 17.96 67.39 33.28
CA ASN A 2 17.25 67.45 31.98
C ASN A 2 16.45 66.21 31.47
N ARG A 3 15.11 66.27 31.29
CA ARG A 3 14.33 66.95 30.20
C ARG A 3 14.63 66.37 28.79
N HIS A 4 13.67 66.05 27.90
CA HIS A 4 12.18 66.15 27.96
C HIS A 4 11.47 65.20 26.95
N LYS A 5 10.38 64.56 27.42
CA LYS A 5 9.02 64.45 26.84
C LYS A 5 8.72 64.53 25.29
N VAL A 6 8.17 63.41 24.77
CA VAL A 6 6.78 63.23 24.25
C VAL A 6 6.32 63.73 22.84
N LYS A 7 5.66 62.80 22.12
CA LYS A 7 4.50 62.88 21.17
C LYS A 7 4.68 62.68 19.64
N MET A 8 3.61 62.11 19.06
CA MET A 8 3.34 61.86 17.63
C MET A 8 2.66 63.06 16.96
N SER A 9 2.84 63.23 15.64
CA SER A 9 1.74 63.46 14.67
C SER A 9 2.22 63.48 13.21
N SER A 10 1.52 62.77 12.33
CA SER A 10 1.54 62.97 10.85
C SER A 10 0.63 64.17 10.46
N PRO A 11 0.39 64.55 9.17
CA PRO A 11 0.84 63.93 7.90
C PRO A 11 1.21 64.88 6.70
N LYS A 12 1.67 64.26 5.61
CA LYS A 12 1.43 64.57 4.17
C LYS A 12 2.05 65.81 3.45
N HIS A 13 2.34 65.54 2.17
CA HIS A 13 2.43 66.41 0.97
C HIS A 13 3.56 67.45 0.84
N SER A 14 4.54 67.14 -0.03
CA SER A 14 5.17 68.10 -0.97
C SER A 14 6.14 67.42 -1.96
N GLN A 15 6.86 66.37 -1.56
CA GLN A 15 7.98 65.80 -2.33
C GLN A 15 7.64 64.96 -3.58
N GLN A 16 6.36 64.79 -3.95
CA GLN A 16 5.97 63.92 -5.08
C GLN A 16 6.22 64.53 -6.48
N CYS A 17 6.40 65.85 -6.61
CA CYS A 17 6.60 66.48 -7.93
C CYS A 17 8.05 66.53 -8.44
N ALA A 18 9.06 66.38 -7.56
CA ALA A 18 10.47 66.55 -7.95
C ALA A 18 11.11 65.28 -8.51
N ILE A 19 10.67 64.10 -8.06
CA ILE A 19 11.28 62.80 -8.43
C ILE A 19 10.80 62.32 -9.81
N ALA A 20 9.59 62.73 -10.24
CA ALA A 20 8.98 62.32 -11.50
C ALA A 20 9.78 62.72 -12.75
N PHE A 21 10.52 63.84 -12.72
CA PHE A 21 11.22 64.35 -13.90
C PHE A 21 12.57 63.67 -14.17
N SER A 22 13.30 63.24 -13.13
CA SER A 22 14.60 62.56 -13.30
C SER A 22 14.46 61.10 -13.72
N LEU A 23 13.37 60.42 -13.36
CA LEU A 23 13.12 59.04 -13.78
C LEU A 23 12.77 58.94 -15.27
N LEU A 24 12.12 59.96 -15.84
CA LEU A 24 11.72 59.97 -17.26
C LEU A 24 12.94 59.99 -18.20
N ALA A 25 14.00 60.72 -17.84
CA ALA A 25 15.23 60.79 -18.64
C ALA A 25 15.98 59.45 -18.68
N THR A 26 16.07 58.74 -17.54
CA THR A 26 16.76 57.44 -17.46
C THR A 26 15.97 56.33 -18.14
N ALA A 27 14.62 56.37 -18.10
CA ALA A 27 13.76 55.42 -18.79
C ALA A 27 13.93 55.48 -20.33
N ILE A 28 14.03 56.69 -20.89
CA ILE A 28 14.21 56.90 -22.34
C ILE A 28 15.55 56.32 -22.84
N ALA A 29 16.59 56.31 -22.00
CA ALA A 29 17.91 55.78 -22.39
C ALA A 29 17.99 54.24 -22.48
N CYS A 30 17.07 53.50 -21.86
CA CYS A 30 17.00 52.03 -21.95
C CYS A 30 15.99 51.51 -22.96
N LEU A 31 15.19 52.38 -23.60
CA LEU A 31 14.19 51.99 -24.60
C LEU A 31 14.74 51.86 -26.03
N ALA A 32 16.06 51.96 -26.20
CA ALA A 32 16.74 51.52 -27.40
C ALA A 32 16.82 49.97 -27.44
N THR A 33 15.67 49.32 -27.63
CA THR A 33 15.64 47.94 -28.11
C THR A 33 16.44 47.88 -29.43
N PRO A 34 17.24 46.82 -29.67
CA PRO A 34 17.88 46.65 -30.97
C PRO A 34 16.77 46.63 -32.04
N ALA A 35 16.96 47.40 -33.11
CA ALA A 35 15.97 47.54 -34.17
C ALA A 35 15.59 46.14 -34.70
N ARG A 36 14.35 45.73 -34.43
CA ARG A 36 13.90 44.35 -34.65
C ARG A 36 14.04 43.99 -36.12
N ALA A 37 14.61 42.82 -36.38
CA ALA A 37 14.73 42.27 -37.72
C ALA A 37 13.38 41.70 -38.16
N ASP A 38 12.40 42.57 -38.40
CA ASP A 38 11.04 42.16 -38.78
C ASP A 38 11.01 41.55 -40.20
N LEU A 39 10.20 40.51 -40.36
CA LEU A 39 9.90 39.91 -41.66
C LEU A 39 9.23 40.94 -42.56
N GLY A 40 9.76 41.13 -43.78
CA GLY A 40 9.13 41.93 -44.83
C GLY A 40 8.37 41.06 -45.82
N TYR A 41 7.57 41.65 -46.72
CA TYR A 41 7.01 40.93 -47.85
C TYR A 41 6.85 41.79 -49.10
N THR A 42 6.67 41.16 -50.26
CA THR A 42 6.39 41.84 -51.54
C THR A 42 5.48 40.99 -52.42
N VAL A 43 4.28 41.48 -52.75
CA VAL A 43 3.33 40.77 -53.62
C VAL A 43 3.48 41.22 -55.08
N GLY A 44 4.09 40.36 -55.90
CA GLY A 44 4.41 40.62 -57.30
C GLY A 44 3.73 39.66 -58.29
N GLY A 45 4.14 39.74 -59.56
CA GLY A 45 3.60 38.90 -60.64
C GLY A 45 2.19 39.30 -61.12
N SER A 46 1.66 38.53 -62.07
CA SER A 46 0.30 38.70 -62.61
C SER A 46 -0.68 37.77 -61.89
N TRP A 47 -1.82 38.32 -61.45
CA TRP A 47 -2.83 37.60 -60.66
C TRP A 47 -4.12 37.37 -61.46
N PRO A 48 -4.93 36.33 -61.17
CA PRO A 48 -6.16 36.03 -61.92
C PRO A 48 -7.18 37.16 -61.92
N ASN A 49 -7.21 37.96 -60.85
CA ASN A 49 -7.95 39.20 -60.72
C ASN A 49 -7.49 39.95 -59.44
N ALA A 50 -7.96 41.19 -59.28
CA ALA A 50 -7.63 42.03 -58.13
C ALA A 50 -8.02 41.41 -56.78
N ALA A 51 -9.10 40.62 -56.70
CA ALA A 51 -9.54 40.01 -55.44
C ALA A 51 -8.57 38.93 -54.95
N HIS A 52 -8.00 38.11 -55.85
CA HIS A 52 -6.96 37.14 -55.49
C HIS A 52 -5.69 37.85 -54.99
N ARG A 53 -5.29 38.96 -55.64
CA ARG A 53 -4.12 39.75 -55.22
C ARG A 53 -4.33 40.38 -53.85
N ALA A 54 -5.49 41.01 -53.61
CA ALA A 54 -5.85 41.59 -52.32
C ALA A 54 -5.98 40.55 -51.20
N ALA A 55 -6.46 39.34 -51.52
CA ALA A 55 -6.50 38.23 -50.57
C ALA A 55 -5.09 37.74 -50.21
N ALA A 56 -4.16 37.68 -51.17
CA ALA A 56 -2.76 37.36 -50.90
C ALA A 56 -2.09 38.44 -50.05
N GLU A 57 -2.29 39.73 -50.38
CA GLU A 57 -1.78 40.88 -49.62
C GLU A 57 -2.27 40.86 -48.16
N ASN A 58 -3.57 40.66 -47.92
CA ASN A 58 -4.14 40.56 -46.57
C ASN A 58 -3.62 39.32 -45.82
N ALA A 59 -3.54 38.16 -46.49
CA ALA A 59 -3.07 36.93 -45.86
C ALA A 59 -1.58 36.97 -45.49
N ILE A 60 -0.70 37.53 -46.33
CA ILE A 60 0.72 37.67 -45.99
C ILE A 60 0.94 38.75 -44.94
N GLN A 61 0.23 39.89 -44.99
CA GLN A 61 0.28 40.90 -43.93
C GLN A 61 -0.07 40.28 -42.58
N THR A 62 -1.24 39.63 -42.48
CA THR A 62 -1.70 39.00 -41.22
C THR A 62 -0.73 37.94 -40.69
N VAL A 63 -0.14 37.11 -41.56
CA VAL A 63 0.85 36.10 -41.14
C VAL A 63 2.17 36.75 -40.71
N THR A 64 2.70 37.67 -41.50
CA THR A 64 3.91 38.42 -41.15
C THR A 64 3.76 39.16 -39.83
N ASP A 65 2.64 39.85 -39.60
CA ASP A 65 2.32 40.51 -38.32
C ASP A 65 2.25 39.51 -37.16
N ARG A 66 1.69 38.31 -37.38
CA ARG A 66 1.60 37.26 -36.36
C ARG A 66 2.98 36.70 -35.96
N TYR A 67 3.90 36.54 -36.91
CA TYR A 67 5.28 36.15 -36.64
C TYR A 67 6.07 37.30 -35.99
N ASN A 68 5.96 38.53 -36.51
CA ASN A 68 6.54 39.76 -35.95
C ASN A 68 5.89 40.18 -34.61
N ALA A 69 4.78 39.58 -34.21
CA ALA A 69 4.23 39.69 -32.85
C ALA A 69 4.80 38.64 -31.88
N TYR A 70 5.34 37.51 -32.36
CA TYR A 70 5.81 36.42 -31.49
C TYR A 70 7.32 36.40 -31.25
N GLY A 71 8.16 36.62 -32.27
CA GLY A 71 9.62 36.54 -32.08
C GLY A 71 10.45 37.01 -33.26
N ASP A 72 11.76 37.12 -33.07
CA ASP A 72 12.69 37.43 -34.17
C ASP A 72 12.89 36.18 -35.05
N PHE A 73 12.47 36.27 -36.31
CA PHE A 73 12.64 35.23 -37.32
C PHE A 73 13.71 35.59 -38.37
N GLY A 74 14.38 36.73 -38.20
CA GLY A 74 15.19 37.44 -39.17
C GLY A 74 14.36 38.35 -40.07
N SER A 75 15.04 39.22 -40.83
CA SER A 75 14.45 40.22 -41.75
C SER A 75 14.49 39.90 -43.26
N PRO A 76 14.35 38.64 -43.73
CA PRO A 76 14.18 38.40 -45.16
C PRO A 76 12.83 38.95 -45.66
N ASN A 77 12.77 39.32 -46.93
CA ASN A 77 11.58 39.86 -47.58
C ASN A 77 10.87 38.77 -48.38
N VAL A 78 9.72 38.30 -47.89
CA VAL A 78 8.95 37.21 -48.49
C VAL A 78 8.33 37.65 -49.81
N TYR A 79 8.87 37.18 -50.93
CA TYR A 79 8.25 37.40 -52.24
C TYR A 79 7.05 36.46 -52.43
N VAL A 80 5.90 37.04 -52.77
CA VAL A 80 4.64 36.33 -52.97
C VAL A 80 4.15 36.53 -54.40
N TYR A 81 3.79 35.44 -55.08
CA TYR A 81 3.38 35.47 -56.49
C TYR A 81 2.26 34.46 -56.80
N TYR A 82 1.71 34.56 -58.01
CA TYR A 82 0.76 33.60 -58.56
C TYR A 82 1.33 32.87 -59.79
N ASN A 83 1.07 31.58 -59.90
CA ASN A 83 1.33 30.78 -61.10
C ASN A 83 0.29 29.63 -61.18
N ALA A 84 -0.48 29.60 -62.27
CA ALA A 84 -1.52 28.58 -62.50
C ALA A 84 -0.99 27.14 -62.63
N GLY A 85 0.32 26.96 -62.82
CA GLY A 85 0.97 25.64 -62.79
C GLY A 85 1.21 25.08 -61.37
N ILE A 86 0.96 25.85 -60.31
CA ILE A 86 1.08 25.40 -58.91
C ILE A 86 -0.23 24.71 -58.50
N PRO A 87 -0.24 23.43 -58.09
CA PRO A 87 -1.48 22.70 -57.79
C PRO A 87 -2.33 23.31 -56.67
N THR A 88 -1.69 23.89 -55.65
CA THR A 88 -2.35 24.50 -54.48
C THR A 88 -1.63 25.80 -54.09
N ALA A 89 -0.53 25.66 -53.35
CA ALA A 89 0.49 26.66 -53.04
C ALA A 89 1.84 25.93 -52.92
N GLN A 90 2.94 26.68 -52.83
CA GLN A 90 4.29 26.14 -52.57
C GLN A 90 5.23 27.20 -52.00
N ALA A 91 6.21 26.76 -51.20
CA ALA A 91 7.33 27.56 -50.74
C ALA A 91 8.59 26.70 -50.58
N SER A 92 9.73 27.38 -50.37
CA SER A 92 11.01 26.77 -50.04
C SER A 92 11.81 27.70 -49.13
N TYR A 93 12.75 27.15 -48.37
CA TYR A 93 13.56 27.91 -47.41
C TYR A 93 14.21 29.15 -48.05
N LEU A 94 13.84 30.33 -47.54
CA LEU A 94 14.23 31.67 -48.02
C LEU A 94 13.96 31.94 -49.52
N GLY A 95 13.07 31.16 -50.15
CA GLY A 95 12.71 31.25 -51.57
C GLY A 95 11.59 32.26 -51.85
N SER A 96 10.39 31.77 -52.14
CA SER A 96 9.20 32.59 -52.44
C SER A 96 7.93 31.78 -52.22
N ILE A 97 6.84 32.42 -51.79
CA ILE A 97 5.52 31.77 -51.62
C ILE A 97 4.71 31.95 -52.91
N GLY A 98 4.42 30.84 -53.59
CA GLY A 98 3.64 30.81 -54.82
C GLY A 98 2.24 30.24 -54.61
N PHE A 99 1.21 30.93 -55.10
CA PHE A 99 -0.18 30.45 -55.12
C PHE A 99 -0.59 29.99 -56.52
N GLY A 100 -1.49 29.00 -56.61
CA GLY A 100 -2.04 28.52 -57.89
C GLY A 100 -3.49 28.06 -57.77
N GLY A 101 -3.72 26.76 -57.57
CA GLY A 101 -5.07 26.19 -57.47
C GLY A 101 -5.86 26.57 -56.21
N THR A 102 -5.21 27.05 -55.15
CA THR A 102 -5.87 27.44 -53.88
C THR A 102 -6.04 28.95 -53.77
N TYR A 103 -7.23 29.39 -53.33
CA TYR A 103 -7.50 30.81 -53.04
C TYR A 103 -6.66 31.28 -51.83
N PRO A 104 -5.90 32.38 -51.92
CA PRO A 104 -5.03 32.85 -50.82
C PRO A 104 -5.81 33.11 -49.53
N ASN A 105 -5.31 32.55 -48.42
CA ASN A 105 -5.90 32.68 -47.09
C ASN A 105 -4.82 32.48 -46.01
N GLU A 106 -5.01 33.12 -44.85
CA GLU A 106 -4.03 33.16 -43.75
C GLU A 106 -3.50 31.79 -43.33
N ARG A 107 -4.36 30.76 -43.27
CA ARG A 107 -3.94 29.40 -42.87
C ARG A 107 -2.98 28.78 -43.88
N VAL A 108 -3.25 28.90 -45.18
CA VAL A 108 -2.31 28.43 -46.22
C VAL A 108 -1.02 29.26 -46.16
N THR A 109 -1.13 30.59 -46.08
CA THR A 109 0.05 31.45 -46.00
C THR A 109 0.92 31.16 -44.78
N ALA A 110 0.34 30.77 -43.63
CA ALA A 110 1.08 30.36 -42.44
C ALA A 110 1.77 28.99 -42.63
N HIS A 111 1.13 28.03 -43.30
CA HIS A 111 1.74 26.76 -43.69
C HIS A 111 2.96 27.00 -44.60
N GLU A 112 2.80 27.76 -45.68
CA GLU A 112 3.89 28.12 -46.60
C GLU A 112 4.99 28.97 -45.92
N MET A 113 4.65 29.76 -44.90
CA MET A 113 5.62 30.49 -44.08
C MET A 113 6.51 29.54 -43.25
N ALA A 114 6.01 28.38 -42.78
CA ALA A 114 6.85 27.40 -42.10
C ALA A 114 7.92 26.82 -43.05
N HIS A 115 7.54 26.47 -44.29
CA HIS A 115 8.47 26.03 -45.33
C HIS A 115 9.48 27.13 -45.70
N TYR A 116 9.00 28.37 -45.88
CA TYR A 116 9.85 29.53 -46.17
C TYR A 116 10.88 29.80 -45.05
N LEU A 117 10.51 29.59 -43.79
CA LEU A 117 11.37 29.79 -42.62
C LEU A 117 12.19 28.55 -42.24
N GLY A 118 12.10 27.45 -43.00
CA GLY A 118 13.05 26.34 -42.95
C GLY A 118 12.56 25.06 -42.25
N LEU A 119 11.26 24.80 -42.23
CA LEU A 119 10.70 23.49 -41.85
C LEU A 119 10.12 22.83 -43.11
N PRO A 120 10.79 21.86 -43.75
CA PRO A 120 12.02 21.19 -43.37
C PRO A 120 13.30 21.93 -43.83
N SER A 121 14.41 21.73 -43.12
CA SER A 121 15.76 22.09 -43.55
C SER A 121 16.81 21.31 -42.75
N GLY A 122 18.08 21.38 -43.16
CA GLY A 122 19.24 20.93 -42.35
C GLY A 122 19.07 19.57 -41.67
N ASN A 123 19.06 19.57 -40.34
CA ASN A 123 18.96 18.38 -39.49
C ASN A 123 17.54 17.78 -39.37
N TRP A 124 16.58 18.18 -40.19
CA TRP A 124 15.21 17.66 -40.15
C TRP A 124 15.16 16.12 -40.17
N GLY A 125 15.92 15.47 -41.05
CA GLY A 125 15.92 14.01 -41.18
C GLY A 125 16.49 13.25 -39.98
N SER A 126 17.24 13.90 -39.09
CA SER A 126 17.70 13.30 -37.82
C SER A 126 16.80 13.65 -36.64
N LEU A 127 16.14 14.82 -36.66
CA LEU A 127 15.21 15.22 -35.60
C LEU A 127 13.82 14.61 -35.78
N MET A 128 13.30 14.55 -37.02
CA MET A 128 12.04 13.93 -37.42
C MET A 128 12.26 12.44 -37.76
N SER A 129 12.74 11.68 -36.78
CA SER A 129 13.07 10.26 -36.94
C SER A 129 11.88 9.37 -36.57
N GLY A 130 11.66 8.28 -37.32
CA GLY A 130 10.54 7.36 -37.06
C GLY A 130 9.13 7.94 -37.26
N GLY A 131 9.02 9.20 -37.70
CA GLY A 131 7.75 9.96 -37.78
C GLY A 131 7.51 10.90 -36.59
N THR A 132 8.43 10.98 -35.63
CA THR A 132 8.32 11.82 -34.43
C THR A 132 9.47 12.83 -34.32
N TRP A 133 9.18 14.01 -33.75
CA TRP A 133 10.17 15.04 -33.49
C TRP A 133 10.86 14.83 -32.15
N SER A 134 12.19 14.71 -32.19
CA SER A 134 13.07 14.54 -31.02
C SER A 134 13.72 15.85 -30.54
N GLY A 135 13.45 16.98 -31.21
CA GLY A 135 13.97 18.29 -30.80
C GLY A 135 13.27 18.79 -29.53
N ALA A 136 14.07 19.17 -28.53
CA ALA A 136 13.61 19.48 -27.19
C ALA A 136 12.73 20.73 -27.12
N HIS A 137 13.03 21.77 -27.90
CA HIS A 137 12.27 23.01 -27.88
C HIS A 137 10.88 22.83 -28.52
N GLY A 138 10.82 22.20 -29.70
CA GLY A 138 9.57 21.91 -30.41
C GLY A 138 8.64 21.00 -29.62
N LEU A 139 9.19 19.92 -29.04
CA LEU A 139 8.42 18.98 -28.21
C LEU A 139 7.90 19.65 -26.92
N ALA A 140 8.71 20.49 -26.27
CA ALA A 140 8.28 21.23 -25.07
C ALA A 140 7.09 22.17 -25.33
N LYS A 141 7.01 22.80 -26.51
CA LYS A 141 5.83 23.63 -26.84
C LYS A 141 4.58 22.81 -27.14
N VAL A 142 4.67 21.64 -27.76
CA VAL A 142 3.51 20.75 -27.92
C VAL A 142 3.03 20.19 -26.57
N LYS A 143 3.97 19.77 -25.70
CA LYS A 143 3.66 19.35 -24.31
C LYS A 143 2.99 20.45 -23.48
N GLN A 144 3.46 21.70 -23.60
CA GLN A 144 2.80 22.86 -22.97
C GLN A 144 1.34 23.03 -23.43
N PHE A 145 1.06 22.73 -24.69
CA PHE A 145 -0.23 23.01 -25.30
C PHE A 145 -1.30 21.96 -25.00
N ASP A 146 -0.90 20.68 -25.01
CA ASP A 146 -1.83 19.54 -25.06
C ASP A 146 -1.52 18.44 -24.01
N GLY A 147 -0.51 18.63 -23.16
CA GLY A 147 -0.16 17.75 -22.04
C GLY A 147 1.17 17.01 -22.21
N GLU A 148 1.75 16.50 -21.13
CA GLU A 148 3.07 15.84 -21.11
C GLU A 148 3.14 14.57 -21.99
N GLN A 149 2.02 13.92 -22.28
CA GLN A 149 1.94 12.80 -23.23
C GLN A 149 1.93 13.24 -24.71
N ALA A 150 1.80 14.53 -25.00
CA ALA A 150 1.64 15.03 -26.37
C ALA A 150 2.95 14.95 -27.18
N THR A 151 2.83 14.43 -28.41
CA THR A 151 3.95 14.24 -29.34
C THR A 151 3.83 15.16 -30.55
N LEU A 152 4.96 15.73 -30.96
CA LEU A 152 5.11 16.43 -32.23
C LEU A 152 5.50 15.40 -33.30
N ASN A 153 4.65 15.22 -34.31
CA ASN A 153 4.78 14.18 -35.32
C ASN A 153 5.00 14.79 -36.71
N GLY A 154 5.47 14.02 -37.69
CA GLY A 154 5.70 14.52 -39.05
C GLY A 154 6.15 13.49 -40.09
N ASP A 155 6.39 14.00 -41.29
CA ASP A 155 6.98 13.26 -42.41
C ASP A 155 8.26 13.97 -42.94
N SER A 156 8.68 13.71 -44.17
CA SER A 156 9.86 14.36 -44.78
C SER A 156 9.67 15.85 -45.10
N ILE A 157 8.44 16.37 -44.98
CA ILE A 157 8.02 17.73 -45.38
C ILE A 157 7.10 18.37 -44.32
N HIS A 158 6.15 17.64 -43.74
CA HIS A 158 5.09 18.18 -42.89
C HIS A 158 5.25 17.80 -41.41
N TYR A 159 4.52 18.49 -40.54
CA TYR A 159 4.38 18.15 -39.12
C TYR A 159 2.95 18.39 -38.61
N TRP A 160 2.56 17.73 -37.52
CA TRP A 160 1.23 17.85 -36.91
C TRP A 160 1.32 17.65 -35.38
N PRO A 161 0.36 18.21 -34.58
CA PRO A 161 -0.90 18.84 -34.96
C PRO A 161 -0.83 20.31 -35.42
N TYR A 162 0.33 20.98 -35.34
CA TYR A 162 0.45 22.44 -35.59
C TYR A 162 1.04 22.84 -36.95
N GLY A 163 1.01 21.96 -37.95
CA GLY A 163 1.51 22.27 -39.30
C GLY A 163 0.58 23.17 -40.13
N LEU A 164 -0.71 23.24 -39.81
CA LEU A 164 -1.75 23.91 -40.61
C LEU A 164 -1.96 23.27 -42.00
N ASN A 165 -1.69 21.96 -42.09
CA ASN A 165 -1.72 21.14 -43.31
C ASN A 165 -3.14 21.06 -43.91
N PHE A 166 -4.16 21.04 -43.06
CA PHE A 166 -5.56 20.90 -43.44
C PHE A 166 -6.41 22.08 -42.98
N ASP A 167 -7.50 22.37 -43.71
CA ASP A 167 -8.44 23.46 -43.41
C ASP A 167 -9.04 23.37 -42.00
N SER A 168 -9.21 22.15 -41.48
CA SER A 168 -9.67 21.87 -40.11
C SER A 168 -8.70 22.30 -39.02
N GLU A 169 -7.41 22.49 -39.33
CA GLU A 169 -6.41 22.92 -38.35
C GLU A 169 -6.38 24.45 -38.16
N GLY A 170 -7.05 25.22 -39.02
CA GLY A 170 -6.95 26.68 -39.14
C GLY A 170 -7.58 27.55 -38.03
N SER A 171 -7.68 27.07 -36.80
CA SER A 171 -8.23 27.85 -35.67
C SER A 171 -7.29 29.01 -35.27
N GLU A 172 -7.83 30.05 -34.63
CA GLU A 172 -7.01 31.18 -34.16
C GLU A 172 -5.94 30.74 -33.15
N THR A 173 -6.30 29.92 -32.18
CA THR A 173 -5.37 29.30 -31.23
C THR A 173 -4.29 28.48 -31.94
N ASN A 174 -4.65 27.69 -32.95
CA ASN A 174 -3.70 26.85 -33.67
C ASN A 174 -2.70 27.67 -34.48
N LYS A 175 -3.11 28.81 -35.08
CA LYS A 175 -2.17 29.74 -35.72
C LYS A 175 -1.18 30.33 -34.72
N GLN A 176 -1.63 30.68 -33.51
CA GLN A 176 -0.74 31.18 -32.46
C GLN A 176 0.23 30.10 -31.95
N ARG A 177 -0.27 28.86 -31.77
CA ARG A 177 0.54 27.69 -31.40
C ARG A 177 1.55 27.32 -32.50
N GLN A 178 1.15 27.42 -33.78
CA GLN A 178 2.02 27.16 -34.93
C GLN A 178 3.23 28.10 -34.95
N VAL A 179 3.06 29.41 -34.76
CA VAL A 179 4.21 30.34 -34.74
C VAL A 179 5.19 30.02 -33.61
N ALA A 180 4.68 29.63 -32.43
CA ALA A 180 5.51 29.19 -31.31
C ALA A 180 6.26 27.88 -31.60
N VAL A 181 5.61 26.90 -32.26
CA VAL A 181 6.24 25.64 -32.69
C VAL A 181 7.28 25.89 -33.78
N VAL A 182 7.01 26.74 -34.78
CA VAL A 182 7.99 27.10 -35.83
C VAL A 182 9.23 27.77 -35.23
N TYR A 183 9.05 28.70 -34.27
CA TYR A 183 10.18 29.32 -33.57
C TYR A 183 11.03 28.27 -32.84
N ALA A 184 10.39 27.39 -32.08
CA ALA A 184 11.04 26.36 -31.29
C ALA A 184 11.76 25.30 -32.15
N MET A 185 11.12 24.82 -33.22
CA MET A 185 11.73 23.88 -34.18
C MET A 185 12.90 24.51 -34.94
N ARG A 186 12.87 25.82 -35.25
CA ARG A 186 14.03 26.52 -35.83
C ARG A 186 15.22 26.55 -34.87
N ALA A 187 14.99 26.65 -33.56
CA ALA A 187 16.04 26.53 -32.54
C ALA A 187 16.64 25.11 -32.52
N ASP A 188 15.80 24.08 -32.48
CA ASP A 188 16.24 22.67 -32.55
C ASP A 188 17.06 22.39 -33.84
N LEU A 189 16.67 22.99 -34.97
CA LEU A 189 17.36 22.89 -36.27
C LEU A 189 18.66 23.71 -36.35
N GLY A 190 18.96 24.58 -35.39
CA GLY A 190 20.11 25.48 -35.42
C GLY A 190 19.99 26.66 -36.41
N ILE A 191 18.77 26.98 -36.86
CA ILE A 191 18.48 28.08 -37.81
C ILE A 191 17.57 29.18 -37.22
N GLY A 192 17.45 29.22 -35.89
CA GLY A 192 16.73 30.22 -35.11
C GLY A 192 17.34 30.34 -33.71
N SER A 193 16.91 31.32 -32.91
CA SER A 193 17.46 31.50 -31.56
C SER A 193 16.87 30.50 -30.56
N SER A 194 17.70 29.99 -29.66
CA SER A 194 17.28 29.19 -28.50
C SER A 194 16.86 30.04 -27.29
N THR A 195 17.04 31.36 -27.34
CA THR A 195 16.51 32.30 -26.34
C THR A 195 15.01 32.52 -26.57
N HIS A 196 14.19 32.53 -25.51
CA HIS A 196 12.78 32.90 -25.67
C HIS A 196 12.63 34.38 -26.10
N PRO A 197 11.69 34.74 -26.99
CA PRO A 197 11.53 36.11 -27.52
C PRO A 197 11.36 37.26 -26.52
N ALA A 198 11.03 36.98 -25.26
CA ALA A 198 10.67 37.97 -24.24
C ALA A 198 11.65 38.07 -23.04
N ALA A 199 12.80 37.38 -23.10
CA ALA A 199 13.74 37.29 -21.98
C ALA A 199 14.53 38.61 -21.78
N PHE A 200 14.85 39.08 -20.56
CA PHE A 200 14.85 38.44 -19.23
C PHE A 200 14.39 39.40 -18.11
N ASN A 201 14.20 38.86 -16.89
CA ASN A 201 14.15 39.57 -15.59
C ASN A 201 12.95 40.46 -15.27
N ASN A 202 11.83 40.33 -15.98
CA ASN A 202 10.55 40.94 -15.58
C ASN A 202 9.67 39.91 -14.84
N GLU A 203 8.91 40.39 -13.85
CA GLU A 203 7.79 39.64 -13.27
C GLU A 203 6.60 39.70 -14.24
N VAL A 204 6.10 38.53 -14.64
CA VAL A 204 4.99 38.38 -15.58
C VAL A 204 3.73 38.09 -14.78
N VAL A 205 2.87 39.10 -14.66
CA VAL A 205 1.66 39.03 -13.85
C VAL A 205 0.47 38.64 -14.73
N LEU A 206 -0.46 37.85 -14.18
CA LEU A 206 -1.74 37.59 -14.81
C LEU A 206 -2.54 38.90 -14.89
N THR A 207 -3.23 39.15 -16.01
CA THR A 207 -3.90 40.44 -16.28
C THR A 207 -5.42 40.41 -16.11
N ALA A 208 -6.00 39.22 -15.98
CA ALA A 208 -7.42 38.98 -15.74
C ALA A 208 -7.64 37.58 -15.11
N ASP A 209 -8.83 37.34 -14.56
CA ASP A 209 -9.31 35.99 -14.26
C ASP A 209 -9.37 35.15 -15.55
N ASN A 210 -8.77 33.95 -15.58
CA ASN A 210 -8.90 33.07 -16.74
C ASN A 210 -10.38 32.70 -16.99
N PRO A 211 -10.90 32.90 -18.22
CA PRO A 211 -12.23 32.46 -18.60
C PRO A 211 -12.43 30.95 -18.43
N ALA A 212 -13.69 30.52 -18.23
CA ALA A 212 -14.01 29.10 -18.21
C ALA A 212 -13.66 28.45 -19.57
N GLY A 213 -12.91 27.34 -19.53
CA GLY A 213 -12.39 26.68 -20.74
C GLY A 213 -11.09 27.29 -21.30
N GLN A 214 -10.50 28.29 -20.64
CA GLN A 214 -9.17 28.83 -20.97
C GLN A 214 -8.21 28.66 -19.78
N SER A 215 -6.91 28.59 -20.07
CA SER A 215 -5.86 28.35 -19.07
C SER A 215 -4.58 29.11 -19.42
N GLY A 216 -4.01 29.84 -18.47
CA GLY A 216 -2.71 30.50 -18.62
C GLY A 216 -1.53 29.54 -18.85
N PHE A 217 -1.72 28.22 -18.72
CA PHE A 217 -0.70 27.23 -19.06
C PHE A 217 -0.52 27.12 -20.59
N ASN A 218 -1.64 27.13 -21.35
CA ASN A 218 -1.67 26.78 -22.77
C ASN A 218 -2.33 27.84 -23.69
N TYR A 219 -2.58 29.04 -23.16
CA TYR A 219 -3.12 30.21 -23.87
C TYR A 219 -2.33 31.49 -23.49
N LYS A 220 -1.93 32.29 -24.48
CA LYS A 220 -0.98 33.41 -24.31
C LYS A 220 -1.58 34.77 -23.95
N GLY A 221 -2.90 34.92 -24.03
CA GLY A 221 -3.56 36.23 -23.95
C GLY A 221 -3.68 36.82 -22.55
N GLU A 222 -3.38 36.03 -21.52
CA GLU A 222 -3.68 36.34 -20.11
C GLU A 222 -2.51 36.99 -19.37
N TRP A 223 -1.29 36.77 -19.85
CA TRP A 223 -0.04 37.19 -19.21
C TRP A 223 0.40 38.57 -19.69
N SER A 224 1.02 39.36 -18.80
CA SER A 224 1.45 40.73 -19.10
C SER A 224 2.56 40.85 -20.17
N ASP A 225 3.20 39.74 -20.55
CA ASP A 225 4.16 39.65 -21.65
C ASP A 225 3.49 39.38 -23.02
N GLY A 226 2.24 38.91 -23.06
CA GLY A 226 1.53 38.49 -24.28
C GLY A 226 1.99 37.15 -24.88
N HIS A 227 2.76 36.36 -24.13
CA HIS A 227 3.32 35.07 -24.54
C HIS A 227 2.74 33.87 -23.77
N PHE A 228 2.97 32.67 -24.28
CA PHE A 228 2.72 31.43 -23.53
C PHE A 228 3.80 31.30 -22.45
N ALA A 229 3.44 30.86 -21.24
CA ALA A 229 4.37 30.71 -20.11
C ALA A 229 5.69 30.02 -20.50
N HIS A 230 6.83 30.55 -20.07
CA HIS A 230 8.14 30.12 -20.57
C HIS A 230 9.28 30.28 -19.56
N ALA A 231 10.34 29.48 -19.75
CA ALA A 231 11.55 29.56 -18.95
C ALA A 231 12.30 30.89 -19.16
N GLY A 232 13.02 31.35 -18.14
CA GLY A 232 13.63 32.69 -18.09
C GLY A 232 12.69 33.80 -17.62
N SER A 233 11.46 33.46 -17.20
CA SER A 233 10.45 34.38 -16.68
C SER A 233 9.85 33.86 -15.36
N HIS A 234 9.52 34.81 -14.49
CA HIS A 234 8.87 34.58 -13.19
C HIS A 234 7.39 34.96 -13.31
N TYR A 235 6.47 34.05 -12.97
CA TYR A 235 5.03 34.28 -13.14
C TYR A 235 4.34 34.54 -11.81
N ALA A 236 3.33 35.42 -11.78
CA ALA A 236 2.53 35.70 -10.59
C ALA A 236 1.02 35.78 -10.90
N THR A 237 0.17 35.23 -10.03
CA THR A 237 -1.29 35.36 -10.17
C THR A 237 -1.77 36.80 -9.96
N GLY A 238 -1.07 37.57 -9.13
CA GLY A 238 -1.59 38.84 -8.64
C GLY A 238 -2.95 38.61 -7.97
N ASP A 239 -3.90 39.51 -8.17
CA ASP A 239 -5.24 39.42 -7.59
C ASP A 239 -6.23 38.59 -8.45
N TYR A 240 -5.72 37.74 -9.35
CA TYR A 240 -6.51 37.03 -10.38
C TYR A 240 -6.43 35.50 -10.29
N LYS A 241 -7.39 34.82 -10.93
CA LYS A 241 -7.53 33.35 -10.92
C LYS A 241 -6.85 32.71 -12.13
N LEU A 242 -5.73 32.05 -11.89
CA LEU A 242 -5.10 31.15 -12.86
C LEU A 242 -5.87 29.83 -12.90
N ARG A 243 -6.24 29.36 -14.10
CA ARG A 243 -6.81 28.04 -14.32
C ARG A 243 -5.78 27.10 -14.91
N THR A 244 -5.76 25.87 -14.41
CA THR A 244 -5.17 24.72 -15.12
C THR A 244 -6.05 24.32 -16.32
N PRO A 245 -5.54 23.55 -17.29
CA PRO A 245 -6.34 23.06 -18.41
C PRO A 245 -7.48 22.13 -17.96
N THR A 246 -8.59 22.12 -18.70
CA THR A 246 -9.68 21.14 -18.51
C THR A 246 -9.43 19.96 -19.44
N SER A 247 -8.81 18.91 -18.91
CA SER A 247 -8.36 17.71 -19.65
C SER A 247 -8.02 16.57 -18.68
N GLY A 248 -7.98 15.32 -19.15
CA GLY A 248 -7.41 14.18 -18.41
C GLY A 248 -5.91 13.95 -18.65
N SER A 249 -5.26 14.84 -19.38
CA SER A 249 -3.81 14.85 -19.61
C SER A 249 -3.07 15.48 -18.44
N ALA A 250 -1.87 14.97 -18.11
CA ALA A 250 -0.95 15.64 -17.21
C ALA A 250 -0.36 16.92 -17.85
N TYR A 251 -0.12 17.99 -17.07
CA TYR A 251 0.45 19.25 -17.56
C TYR A 251 1.59 19.77 -16.68
N ARG A 252 2.58 20.40 -17.32
CA ARG A 252 3.64 21.15 -16.64
C ARG A 252 3.46 22.66 -16.79
N PHE A 253 3.72 23.42 -15.74
CA PHE A 253 3.92 24.87 -15.85
C PHE A 253 5.34 25.18 -16.33
N TYR A 254 5.46 25.93 -17.43
CA TYR A 254 6.74 26.14 -18.13
C TYR A 254 7.53 27.39 -17.71
N GLY A 255 7.08 28.14 -16.70
CA GLY A 255 7.86 29.23 -16.09
C GLY A 255 8.89 28.75 -15.06
N ASP A 256 9.87 29.60 -14.72
CA ASP A 256 10.93 29.24 -13.77
C ASP A 256 10.39 29.10 -12.33
N TYR A 257 9.40 29.93 -11.98
CA TYR A 257 8.49 29.72 -10.88
C TYR A 257 7.13 30.37 -11.14
N LEU A 258 6.11 29.88 -10.44
CA LEU A 258 4.79 30.51 -10.31
C LEU A 258 4.59 30.95 -8.86
N THR A 259 4.34 32.24 -8.64
CA THR A 259 3.82 32.76 -7.38
C THR A 259 2.30 32.78 -7.42
N VAL A 260 1.66 32.13 -6.45
CA VAL A 260 0.23 32.26 -6.15
C VAL A 260 0.11 33.18 -4.94
N ASN A 261 -0.14 34.45 -5.23
CA ASN A 261 -0.24 35.54 -4.27
C ASN A 261 -1.60 36.22 -4.32
N ASN A 262 -1.81 37.18 -3.41
CA ASN A 262 -2.97 38.06 -3.33
C ASN A 262 -2.54 39.35 -2.63
N THR A 263 -2.65 40.49 -3.31
CA THR A 263 -2.12 41.78 -2.81
C THR A 263 -3.20 42.71 -2.25
N ASN A 264 -4.48 42.42 -2.50
CA ASN A 264 -5.60 43.28 -2.12
C ASN A 264 -6.58 42.67 -1.09
N GLY A 265 -6.46 41.37 -0.79
CA GLY A 265 -7.34 40.62 0.11
C GLY A 265 -8.43 39.81 -0.58
N ALA A 266 -8.43 39.70 -1.92
CA ALA A 266 -9.39 38.90 -2.68
C ALA A 266 -8.82 38.29 -3.97
N ALA A 267 -9.49 37.23 -4.44
CA ALA A 267 -9.45 36.68 -5.79
C ALA A 267 -8.14 36.06 -6.35
N GLY A 268 -6.95 36.39 -5.85
CA GLY A 268 -5.68 35.78 -6.29
C GLY A 268 -5.56 34.29 -5.93
N GLY A 269 -5.45 33.39 -6.92
CA GLY A 269 -5.43 31.95 -6.66
C GLY A 269 -5.29 31.02 -7.88
N LEU A 270 -5.05 29.73 -7.60
CA LEU A 270 -4.91 28.63 -8.56
C LEU A 270 -6.12 27.69 -8.52
N LEU A 271 -6.75 27.49 -9.68
CA LEU A 271 -7.91 26.61 -9.85
C LEU A 271 -7.53 25.33 -10.62
N TYR A 272 -7.71 24.19 -9.97
CA TYR A 272 -7.59 22.88 -10.61
C TYR A 272 -8.83 22.51 -11.42
N LYS A 273 -8.60 21.97 -12.63
CA LYS A 273 -9.60 21.68 -13.65
C LYS A 273 -9.40 20.34 -14.37
N GLY A 274 -8.39 19.55 -13.99
CA GLY A 274 -8.09 18.24 -14.56
C GLY A 274 -9.20 17.20 -14.33
N GLN A 275 -9.28 16.16 -15.16
CA GLN A 275 -10.41 15.21 -15.17
C GLN A 275 -9.93 13.74 -15.29
N GLY A 276 -10.31 12.90 -14.34
CA GLY A 276 -9.79 11.53 -14.19
C GLY A 276 -8.43 11.47 -13.48
N ALA A 277 -7.97 10.27 -13.13
CA ALA A 277 -6.80 10.06 -12.28
C ALA A 277 -5.47 10.57 -12.89
N ALA A 278 -5.28 10.43 -14.22
CA ALA A 278 -4.04 10.81 -14.91
C ALA A 278 -3.80 12.33 -15.04
N ALA A 279 -4.69 13.18 -14.51
CA ALA A 279 -4.72 14.63 -14.74
C ALA A 279 -3.76 15.44 -13.85
N LYS A 280 -2.55 14.92 -13.62
CA LYS A 280 -1.47 15.49 -12.80
C LYS A 280 -1.04 16.90 -13.24
N VAL A 281 -0.73 17.79 -12.29
CA VAL A 281 -0.17 19.12 -12.59
C VAL A 281 1.17 19.33 -11.89
N THR A 282 2.25 19.33 -12.67
CA THR A 282 3.61 19.58 -12.18
C THR A 282 3.98 21.06 -12.27
N ILE A 283 4.37 21.67 -11.16
CA ILE A 283 4.89 23.04 -11.09
C ILE A 283 6.29 23.00 -10.47
N ASN A 284 7.32 23.15 -11.32
CA ASN A 284 8.74 22.99 -10.97
C ASN A 284 9.16 23.82 -9.74
N SER A 285 8.55 25.00 -9.55
CA SER A 285 8.66 25.81 -8.35
C SER A 285 7.37 26.63 -8.18
N LEU A 286 6.49 26.16 -7.31
CA LEU A 286 5.32 26.89 -6.83
C LEU A 286 5.71 27.69 -5.59
N ARG A 287 5.34 28.97 -5.53
CA ARG A 287 5.49 29.83 -4.35
C ARG A 287 4.11 30.24 -3.87
N LEU A 288 3.81 30.02 -2.59
CA LEU A 288 2.54 30.43 -1.99
C LEU A 288 2.80 31.62 -1.09
N ASP A 289 2.14 32.75 -1.40
CA ASP A 289 2.46 34.06 -0.84
C ASP A 289 1.18 34.89 -0.63
N GLY A 290 0.28 34.41 0.22
CA GLY A 290 -1.02 35.04 0.51
C GLY A 290 -2.17 34.59 -0.40
N GLY A 291 -1.89 33.80 -1.44
CA GLY A 291 -2.89 33.26 -2.36
C GLY A 291 -3.49 31.93 -1.90
N TRP A 292 -4.43 31.40 -2.68
CA TRP A 292 -5.09 30.11 -2.42
C TRP A 292 -4.99 29.11 -3.58
N ILE A 293 -5.11 27.84 -3.24
CA ILE A 293 -5.25 26.71 -4.15
C ILE A 293 -6.64 26.09 -3.94
N GLN A 294 -7.39 25.84 -5.02
CA GLN A 294 -8.72 25.24 -4.94
C GLN A 294 -8.95 24.16 -6.00
N HIS A 295 -9.46 23.01 -5.57
CA HIS A 295 -10.03 22.00 -6.46
C HIS A 295 -11.34 22.49 -7.07
N GLN A 296 -11.46 22.51 -8.41
CA GLN A 296 -12.68 22.91 -9.10
C GLN A 296 -13.06 21.94 -10.23
N SER A 297 -12.94 20.63 -10.01
CA SER A 297 -13.29 19.58 -11.00
C SER A 297 -14.41 18.66 -10.52
N THR A 298 -14.27 17.34 -10.70
CA THR A 298 -15.18 16.27 -10.23
C THR A 298 -14.57 15.48 -9.07
N LEU A 299 -15.42 14.79 -8.30
CA LEU A 299 -15.00 14.00 -7.13
C LEU A 299 -13.99 12.90 -7.51
N SER A 300 -14.30 12.14 -8.56
CA SER A 300 -13.46 11.09 -9.16
C SER A 300 -12.26 11.62 -9.95
N SER A 301 -11.67 12.74 -9.53
CA SER A 301 -10.58 13.40 -10.23
C SER A 301 -9.70 14.12 -9.22
N PRO A 302 -8.83 13.40 -8.48
CA PRO A 302 -7.92 14.02 -7.52
C PRO A 302 -7.08 15.11 -8.19
N PHE A 303 -6.72 16.13 -7.42
CA PHE A 303 -5.73 17.11 -7.83
C PHE A 303 -4.36 16.64 -7.37
N GLU A 304 -3.68 15.87 -8.21
CA GLU A 304 -2.26 15.54 -7.98
C GLU A 304 -1.39 16.77 -8.29
N LEU A 305 -0.78 17.34 -7.25
CA LEU A 305 0.07 18.54 -7.32
C LEU A 305 1.54 18.18 -7.08
N ASP A 306 2.32 18.25 -8.14
CA ASP A 306 3.70 17.74 -8.24
C ASP A 306 4.74 18.87 -8.46
N GLY A 307 6.01 18.57 -8.20
CA GLY A 307 7.15 19.48 -8.33
C GLY A 307 7.69 19.93 -6.96
N ALA A 308 7.68 21.23 -6.69
CA ALA A 308 8.13 21.76 -5.40
C ALA A 308 7.30 22.98 -4.97
N ILE A 309 6.88 23.01 -3.71
CA ILE A 309 6.08 24.08 -3.10
C ILE A 309 6.92 24.83 -2.06
N ASN A 310 6.88 26.15 -2.10
CA ASN A 310 7.63 27.03 -1.20
C ASN A 310 6.68 28.07 -0.57
N VAL A 311 6.22 27.82 0.65
CA VAL A 311 5.25 28.65 1.37
C VAL A 311 5.97 29.83 2.05
N LEU A 312 5.84 31.01 1.45
CA LEU A 312 6.46 32.26 1.88
C LEU A 312 5.60 33.00 2.91
N SER A 313 4.29 33.04 2.68
CA SER A 313 3.30 33.70 3.53
C SER A 313 2.05 32.83 3.66
N ASP A 314 1.25 33.07 4.70
CA ASP A 314 0.04 32.31 5.02
C ASP A 314 -0.88 32.14 3.81
N SER A 315 -1.20 30.89 3.47
CA SER A 315 -1.86 30.51 2.21
C SER A 315 -2.89 29.40 2.45
N VAL A 316 -3.90 29.30 1.56
CA VAL A 316 -5.10 28.47 1.83
C VAL A 316 -5.31 27.38 0.78
N PHE A 317 -5.67 26.18 1.23
CA PHE A 317 -6.06 25.04 0.39
C PHE A 317 -7.56 24.75 0.56
N TYR A 318 -8.25 24.54 -0.56
CA TYR A 318 -9.69 24.28 -0.62
C TYR A 318 -10.01 23.03 -1.46
N ALA A 319 -10.24 21.89 -0.79
CA ALA A 319 -10.74 20.65 -1.42
C ALA A 319 -12.23 20.76 -1.78
N LYS A 320 -12.58 21.68 -2.70
CA LYS A 320 -13.97 22.10 -2.95
C LYS A 320 -14.80 21.15 -3.82
N GLN A 321 -14.18 20.34 -4.69
CA GLN A 321 -14.92 19.42 -5.57
C GLN A 321 -14.29 18.02 -5.73
N GLY A 322 -13.18 17.76 -5.05
CA GLY A 322 -12.42 16.50 -5.02
C GLY A 322 -11.17 16.70 -4.16
N ASP A 323 -10.41 15.63 -3.95
CA ASP A 323 -9.22 15.62 -3.08
C ASP A 323 -8.03 16.39 -3.69
N ILE A 324 -7.13 16.88 -2.84
CA ILE A 324 -5.87 17.50 -3.25
C ILE A 324 -4.71 16.67 -2.69
N ASP A 325 -4.02 15.97 -3.58
CA ASP A 325 -2.93 15.05 -3.25
C ASP A 325 -1.59 15.70 -3.61
N VAL A 326 -0.84 16.11 -2.59
CA VAL A 326 0.41 16.84 -2.75
C VAL A 326 1.59 15.86 -2.72
N THR A 327 2.02 15.48 -3.92
CA THR A 327 3.24 14.68 -4.18
C THR A 327 4.49 15.56 -4.32
N ALA A 328 4.30 16.87 -4.53
CA ALA A 328 5.36 17.87 -4.56
C ALA A 328 6.12 17.99 -3.21
N ALA A 329 7.44 18.23 -3.29
CA ALA A 329 8.26 18.50 -2.12
C ALA A 329 7.91 19.89 -1.52
N ILE A 330 7.42 19.93 -0.27
CA ILE A 330 6.96 21.15 0.40
C ILE A 330 8.05 21.72 1.33
N ARG A 331 8.25 23.04 1.29
CA ARG A 331 9.10 23.78 2.25
C ARG A 331 8.56 25.18 2.54
N GLY A 332 9.14 25.85 3.52
CA GLY A 332 8.77 27.22 3.91
C GLY A 332 8.24 27.29 5.34
N SER A 333 7.72 28.46 5.71
CA SER A 333 7.29 28.77 7.09
C SER A 333 6.01 29.60 7.19
N GLY A 334 5.41 30.04 6.08
CA GLY A 334 4.05 30.58 6.11
C GLY A 334 3.04 29.48 6.44
N ARG A 335 1.91 29.82 7.09
CA ARG A 335 0.86 28.86 7.44
C ARG A 335 0.21 28.25 6.20
N ILE A 336 -0.17 26.97 6.28
CA ILE A 336 -1.15 26.36 5.39
C ILE A 336 -2.46 26.21 6.16
N THR A 337 -3.51 26.95 5.76
CA THR A 337 -4.87 26.69 6.24
C THR A 337 -5.58 25.76 5.26
N ILE A 338 -6.11 24.64 5.75
CA ILE A 338 -6.96 23.73 4.98
C ILE A 338 -8.40 24.08 5.34
N GLU A 339 -9.11 24.77 4.45
CA GLU A 339 -10.31 25.51 4.80
C GLU A 339 -11.60 24.82 4.35
N THR A 340 -12.65 25.01 5.15
CA THR A 340 -14.04 24.69 4.81
C THR A 340 -14.49 25.34 3.50
N THR A 341 -15.57 24.82 2.93
CA THR A 341 -16.20 25.41 1.74
C THR A 341 -17.70 25.64 1.98
N ASP A 342 -18.41 25.93 0.91
CA ASP A 342 -19.85 26.12 0.76
C ASP A 342 -20.54 24.86 0.18
N SER A 343 -19.89 23.68 0.26
CA SER A 343 -20.35 22.41 -0.33
C SER A 343 -20.84 21.43 0.76
N PRO A 344 -21.98 20.74 0.56
CA PRO A 344 -22.48 19.76 1.54
C PRO A 344 -21.57 18.53 1.69
N ASP A 345 -20.83 18.18 0.64
CA ASP A 345 -20.01 16.95 0.56
C ASP A 345 -18.53 17.20 0.88
N GLN A 346 -18.18 18.39 1.38
CA GLN A 346 -16.81 18.78 1.74
C GLN A 346 -16.17 17.91 2.81
N ASP A 347 -17.01 17.31 3.63
CA ASP A 347 -16.63 16.46 4.74
C ASP A 347 -16.23 15.04 4.29
N ALA A 348 -16.36 14.73 2.99
CA ALA A 348 -15.87 13.49 2.38
C ALA A 348 -14.43 13.61 1.82
N ARG A 349 -13.87 14.83 1.75
CA ARG A 349 -12.68 15.13 0.93
C ARG A 349 -11.46 15.53 1.75
N TYR A 350 -10.27 15.26 1.23
CA TYR A 350 -8.98 15.48 1.88
C TYR A 350 -8.09 16.51 1.17
N VAL A 351 -7.18 17.10 1.95
CA VAL A 351 -5.85 17.51 1.46
C VAL A 351 -4.84 16.51 2.04
N ARG A 352 -4.13 15.77 1.18
CA ARG A 352 -3.12 14.77 1.57
C ARG A 352 -1.72 15.23 1.23
N PHE A 353 -0.77 14.98 2.13
CA PHE A 353 0.67 15.14 1.86
C PHE A 353 1.32 13.75 1.72
N HIS A 354 1.83 13.47 0.52
CA HIS A 354 2.42 12.16 0.14
C HIS A 354 3.95 12.20 0.03
N SER A 355 4.57 13.39 0.06
CA SER A 355 6.00 13.53 -0.22
C SER A 355 6.89 13.24 0.99
N ASP A 356 7.93 12.44 0.79
CA ASP A 356 9.01 12.18 1.76
C ASP A 356 9.91 13.41 1.98
N ARG A 357 9.87 14.38 1.05
CA ARG A 357 10.78 15.53 0.95
C ARG A 357 10.18 16.83 1.47
N ILE A 358 9.35 16.72 2.50
CA ILE A 358 8.73 17.86 3.17
C ILE A 358 9.68 18.41 4.23
N SER A 359 10.32 19.54 3.91
CA SER A 359 11.06 20.38 4.86
C SER A 359 10.26 21.65 5.20
N PHE A 360 8.94 21.50 5.32
CA PHE A 360 8.02 22.55 5.72
C PHE A 360 8.03 22.69 7.25
N VAL A 361 8.12 23.93 7.73
CA VAL A 361 8.17 24.30 9.16
C VAL A 361 7.28 25.52 9.42
N GLY A 362 6.12 25.57 8.76
CA GLY A 362 5.02 26.49 9.07
C GLY A 362 3.85 25.74 9.70
N ASP A 363 2.92 26.47 10.33
CA ASP A 363 1.71 25.86 10.90
C ASP A 363 0.84 25.19 9.82
N ILE A 364 0.17 24.10 10.21
CA ILE A 364 -0.98 23.57 9.50
C ILE A 364 -2.23 23.87 10.34
N GLU A 365 -3.20 24.58 9.76
CA GLU A 365 -4.48 24.84 10.40
C GLU A 365 -5.59 24.09 9.66
N ASN A 366 -5.92 22.90 10.15
CA ASN A 366 -6.97 22.05 9.60
C ASN A 366 -8.36 22.51 10.06
N ARG A 367 -9.10 23.15 9.15
CA ARG A 367 -10.52 23.47 9.30
C ARG A 367 -11.42 22.54 8.47
N SER A 368 -10.89 21.45 7.90
CA SER A 368 -11.64 20.43 7.15
C SER A 368 -11.10 19.02 7.50
N ARG A 369 -10.57 18.27 6.52
CA ARG A 369 -9.80 17.03 6.73
C ARG A 369 -8.39 17.18 6.17
N PHE A 370 -7.41 16.73 6.94
CA PHE A 370 -6.00 16.66 6.55
C PHE A 370 -5.46 15.25 6.75
N GLU A 371 -4.55 14.85 5.87
CA GLU A 371 -3.85 13.56 5.95
C GLU A 371 -2.35 13.76 5.69
N LEU A 372 -1.52 13.23 6.59
CA LEU A 372 -0.16 12.82 6.23
C LEU A 372 -0.25 11.35 5.82
N ALA A 373 -0.10 11.08 4.53
CA ALA A 373 -0.28 9.74 3.97
C ALA A 373 0.97 8.85 4.17
N SER A 374 0.86 7.56 3.88
CA SER A 374 1.97 6.60 3.94
C SER A 374 3.13 7.01 3.04
N GLY A 375 4.36 6.81 3.53
CA GLY A 375 5.60 7.34 2.95
C GLY A 375 5.78 8.87 3.06
N GLY A 376 4.71 9.62 3.34
CA GLY A 376 4.76 11.06 3.58
C GLY A 376 5.54 11.40 4.85
N ARG A 377 6.23 12.55 4.84
CA ARG A 377 6.95 13.06 6.03
C ARG A 377 6.49 14.46 6.41
N LEU A 378 6.67 14.85 7.67
CA LEU A 378 6.42 16.21 8.13
C LEU A 378 7.48 16.67 9.14
N GLY A 379 8.11 17.81 8.86
CA GLY A 379 9.13 18.41 9.72
C GLY A 379 8.54 19.23 10.86
N PHE A 380 9.05 19.01 12.07
CA PHE A 380 8.86 19.93 13.19
C PHE A 380 10.21 20.51 13.59
N LEU A 381 10.28 21.81 13.87
CA LEU A 381 11.46 22.43 14.46
C LEU A 381 11.12 22.90 15.89
N VAL A 382 11.90 22.39 16.84
CA VAL A 382 11.67 22.55 18.28
C VAL A 382 12.61 23.62 18.81
N GLY A 383 12.06 24.74 19.30
CA GLY A 383 12.82 25.85 19.86
C GLY A 383 12.86 25.85 21.40
N PRO A 384 13.66 26.74 22.03
CA PRO A 384 14.02 26.64 23.46
C PRO A 384 12.92 26.86 24.51
N SER A 385 11.65 27.00 24.10
CA SER A 385 10.44 26.99 24.96
C SER A 385 9.16 27.13 24.12
N GLY A 386 9.17 26.57 22.90
CA GLY A 386 8.03 26.62 21.98
C GLY A 386 8.34 25.99 20.62
N SER A 387 7.34 25.36 20.01
CA SER A 387 7.44 24.79 18.66
C SER A 387 7.41 25.90 17.62
N THR A 388 8.21 25.81 16.55
CA THR A 388 8.15 26.82 15.47
C THR A 388 6.96 26.59 14.52
N ASN A 389 6.38 25.39 14.56
CA ASN A 389 5.21 24.99 13.79
C ASN A 389 4.38 23.96 14.54
N SER A 390 3.07 24.00 14.31
CA SER A 390 2.07 23.16 14.96
C SER A 390 0.96 22.74 13.99
N ILE A 391 0.30 21.62 14.28
CA ILE A 391 -0.93 21.20 13.59
C ILE A 391 -2.11 21.51 14.51
N THR A 392 -3.01 22.37 14.04
CA THR A 392 -4.08 22.97 14.84
C THR A 392 -5.42 22.86 14.11
N GLY A 393 -6.53 22.91 14.82
CA GLY A 393 -7.86 22.83 14.20
C GLY A 393 -8.93 22.28 15.13
N ALA A 394 -10.19 22.65 14.89
CA ALA A 394 -11.32 22.23 15.73
C ALA A 394 -12.54 21.82 14.88
N THR A 395 -12.37 20.79 14.05
CA THR A 395 -13.46 20.12 13.33
C THR A 395 -13.87 18.82 14.03
N ALA A 396 -15.10 18.37 13.80
CA ALA A 396 -15.61 17.09 14.29
C ALA A 396 -15.21 15.91 13.37
N ARG A 397 -14.15 16.05 12.57
CA ARG A 397 -13.79 15.15 11.46
C ARG A 397 -12.27 15.07 11.32
N ALA A 398 -11.79 13.94 10.81
CA ALA A 398 -10.42 13.50 11.05
C ALA A 398 -9.31 14.46 10.59
N THR A 399 -8.34 14.64 11.48
CA THR A 399 -6.94 14.84 11.09
C THR A 399 -6.29 13.46 11.18
N HIS A 400 -5.62 13.00 10.13
CA HIS A 400 -5.05 11.65 10.08
C HIS A 400 -3.55 11.67 9.79
N PHE A 401 -2.80 10.80 10.45
CA PHE A 401 -1.36 10.66 10.30
C PHE A 401 -1.01 9.18 10.12
N ASN A 402 -0.68 8.79 8.90
CA ASN A 402 -0.17 7.47 8.56
C ASN A 402 1.24 7.58 7.95
N GLY A 403 2.04 8.55 8.40
CA GLY A 403 3.38 8.83 7.87
C GLY A 403 4.26 9.50 8.94
N ALA A 404 5.50 9.84 8.58
CA ALA A 404 6.54 10.11 9.57
C ALA A 404 6.59 11.56 10.08
N PHE A 405 6.72 11.72 11.39
CA PHE A 405 7.13 13.00 12.01
C PHE A 405 8.65 13.06 12.18
N ASN A 406 9.28 14.09 11.59
CA ASN A 406 10.72 14.36 11.71
C ASN A 406 10.95 15.55 12.65
N ILE A 407 11.25 15.26 13.92
CA ILE A 407 11.35 16.26 14.98
C ILE A 407 12.80 16.74 15.12
N ASN A 408 13.08 17.97 14.68
CA ASN A 408 14.39 18.59 14.81
C ASN A 408 14.56 19.22 16.20
N LEU A 409 15.17 18.45 17.10
CA LEU A 409 15.50 18.79 18.49
C LEU A 409 16.73 19.71 18.65
N SER A 410 17.41 20.13 17.58
CA SER A 410 18.71 20.83 17.69
C SER A 410 18.68 22.23 18.33
N GLN A 411 17.49 22.74 18.66
CA GLN A 411 17.27 23.97 19.42
C GLN A 411 16.31 23.78 20.62
N ALA A 412 15.99 22.53 20.97
CA ALA A 412 15.22 22.21 22.16
C ALA A 412 16.00 22.53 23.44
N SER A 413 15.29 22.81 24.52
CA SER A 413 15.81 23.07 25.86
C SER A 413 15.84 21.80 26.70
N PHE A 414 16.71 21.80 27.72
CA PHE A 414 16.88 20.68 28.67
C PHE A 414 16.35 21.01 30.08
N GLU A 415 15.44 21.99 30.19
CA GLU A 415 14.92 22.50 31.47
C GLU A 415 13.69 21.70 31.96
N ALA A 416 13.51 21.66 33.28
CA ALA A 416 12.50 20.83 33.92
C ALA A 416 11.06 21.25 33.59
N GLY A 417 10.31 20.38 32.89
CA GLY A 417 8.91 20.58 32.56
C GLY A 417 8.64 21.29 31.23
N ASP A 418 9.66 21.52 30.40
CA ASP A 418 9.47 22.04 29.05
C ASP A 418 8.70 21.05 28.17
N SER A 419 7.78 21.60 27.37
CA SER A 419 6.87 20.85 26.50
C SER A 419 6.47 21.67 25.28
N TRP A 420 6.18 20.95 24.18
CA TRP A 420 5.95 21.51 22.86
C TRP A 420 4.70 20.89 22.26
N ALA A 421 3.66 21.70 22.04
CA ALA A 421 2.47 21.28 21.33
C ALA A 421 2.77 21.15 19.83
N LEU A 422 2.87 19.91 19.35
CA LEU A 422 3.10 19.61 17.92
C LEU A 422 1.77 19.36 17.22
N VAL A 423 0.86 18.63 17.87
CA VAL A 423 -0.50 18.37 17.40
C VAL A 423 -1.50 18.85 18.45
N THR A 424 -2.46 19.67 18.04
CA THR A 424 -3.61 20.11 18.85
C THR A 424 -4.91 20.11 18.03
N ALA A 425 -4.88 19.51 16.84
CA ALA A 425 -6.05 19.34 16.00
C ALA A 425 -7.03 18.35 16.65
N ALA A 426 -8.28 18.77 16.85
CA ALA A 426 -9.32 17.92 17.40
C ALA A 426 -9.58 16.70 16.50
N ASN A 427 -9.90 15.55 17.10
CA ASN A 427 -10.13 14.29 16.39
C ASN A 427 -8.93 13.91 15.49
N SER A 428 -7.72 14.11 16.01
CA SER A 428 -6.50 13.53 15.45
C SER A 428 -6.52 12.01 15.62
N SER A 429 -6.02 11.31 14.60
CA SER A 429 -5.93 9.86 14.52
C SER A 429 -4.60 9.49 13.87
N TYR A 430 -4.06 8.35 14.26
CA TYR A 430 -2.77 7.85 13.78
C TYR A 430 -3.03 6.45 13.22
N GLY A 431 -2.48 6.15 12.04
CA GLY A 431 -2.54 4.84 11.41
C GLY A 431 -1.28 4.01 11.69
N ASP A 432 -1.26 2.78 11.18
CA ASP A 432 -0.23 1.79 11.53
C ASP A 432 1.17 2.10 10.96
N ASP A 433 1.26 2.87 9.86
CA ASP A 433 2.53 3.36 9.28
C ASP A 433 3.07 4.63 10.00
N PHE A 434 2.41 5.13 11.05
CA PHE A 434 2.85 6.34 11.74
C PHE A 434 4.15 6.11 12.53
N GLU A 435 5.25 6.74 12.10
CA GLU A 435 6.50 6.81 12.86
C GLU A 435 6.80 8.21 13.39
N VAL A 436 7.59 8.28 14.47
CA VAL A 436 8.37 9.49 14.81
C VAL A 436 9.84 9.16 14.54
N THR A 437 10.42 9.72 13.47
CA THR A 437 11.73 9.33 12.95
C THR A 437 12.83 9.53 14.01
N GLY A 438 13.44 8.43 14.45
CA GLY A 438 14.51 8.44 15.46
C GLY A 438 14.05 8.28 16.92
N PHE A 439 12.75 8.06 17.15
CA PHE A 439 12.16 7.75 18.45
C PHE A 439 11.63 6.29 18.43
N GLU A 440 11.57 5.63 19.59
CA GLU A 440 11.01 4.29 19.76
C GLU A 440 9.54 4.35 20.18
N GLY A 441 8.65 3.70 19.43
CA GLY A 441 7.19 3.73 19.63
C GLY A 441 6.63 2.57 20.45
N ALA A 442 5.71 2.87 21.37
CA ALA A 442 4.85 1.89 22.03
C ALA A 442 3.53 2.55 22.49
N GLU A 443 2.38 1.95 22.17
CA GLU A 443 1.03 2.41 22.57
C GLU A 443 0.79 3.92 22.38
N GLY A 444 1.17 4.43 21.20
CA GLY A 444 1.01 5.85 20.86
C GLY A 444 1.97 6.81 21.58
N VAL A 445 2.95 6.32 22.33
CA VAL A 445 4.01 7.13 22.93
C VAL A 445 5.36 6.78 22.30
N TRP A 446 6.02 7.79 21.73
CA TRP A 446 7.30 7.68 21.03
C TRP A 446 8.39 8.35 21.86
N GLY A 447 9.54 7.72 22.13
CA GLY A 447 10.62 8.32 22.93
C GLY A 447 12.03 8.07 22.39
N ASP A 448 12.92 9.07 22.45
CA ASP A 448 14.34 8.94 22.10
C ASP A 448 15.26 8.76 23.33
N GLY A 449 14.66 8.73 24.53
CA GLY A 449 15.36 8.65 25.83
C GLY A 449 15.65 10.01 26.48
N SER A 450 15.59 11.11 25.74
CA SER A 450 15.69 12.51 26.22
C SER A 450 14.38 13.30 26.07
N TYR A 451 13.55 12.91 25.11
CA TYR A 451 12.25 13.49 24.78
C TYR A 451 11.22 12.38 24.49
N SER A 452 9.95 12.69 24.70
CA SER A 452 8.82 11.77 24.50
C SER A 452 7.65 12.51 23.85
N PHE A 453 7.14 12.00 22.73
CA PHE A 453 5.95 12.48 22.03
C PHE A 453 4.77 11.54 22.31
N GLU A 454 3.63 12.10 22.72
CA GLU A 454 2.43 11.36 23.10
C GLU A 454 1.27 11.67 22.13
N GLN A 455 0.81 10.68 21.38
CA GLN A 455 -0.28 10.80 20.41
C GLN A 455 -1.59 11.34 21.03
N ALA A 456 -1.90 10.91 22.25
CA ALA A 456 -3.14 11.23 22.97
C ALA A 456 -3.26 12.70 23.40
N THR A 457 -2.13 13.39 23.59
CA THR A 457 -2.08 14.82 23.93
C THR A 457 -1.50 15.68 22.81
N GLY A 458 -0.81 15.07 21.84
CA GLY A 458 -0.07 15.72 20.76
C GLY A 458 1.12 16.56 21.24
N LEU A 459 1.57 16.32 22.48
CA LEU A 459 2.70 16.99 23.11
C LEU A 459 3.98 16.20 22.92
N LEU A 460 5.06 16.91 22.60
CA LEU A 460 6.42 16.49 22.89
C LEU A 460 6.80 17.04 24.27
N THR A 461 7.41 16.23 25.13
CA THR A 461 7.85 16.58 26.49
C THR A 461 9.27 16.11 26.73
N ILE A 462 10.03 16.83 27.57
CA ILE A 462 11.34 16.35 28.03
C ILE A 462 11.22 15.13 28.95
N VAL A 463 12.19 14.21 28.86
CA VAL A 463 12.31 13.02 29.73
C VAL A 463 13.41 13.23 30.78
N PRO A 464 13.04 13.28 32.08
CA PRO A 464 13.98 13.23 33.20
C PRO A 464 15.00 12.10 33.09
N THR A 465 16.29 12.47 33.08
CA THR A 465 17.41 11.56 32.78
C THR A 465 18.48 11.61 33.88
N TRP A 466 18.95 10.46 34.36
CA TRP A 466 19.93 10.37 35.44
C TRP A 466 21.32 10.92 35.03
N ASP A 467 21.86 11.85 35.80
CA ASP A 467 23.05 12.67 35.47
C ASP A 467 24.33 12.24 36.24
N ILE A 468 24.26 11.22 37.09
CA ILE A 468 25.36 10.85 37.99
C ILE A 468 26.08 9.57 37.53
N ASP A 469 27.41 9.66 37.40
CA ASP A 469 28.35 8.53 37.24
C ASP A 469 28.47 7.73 38.56
N GLY A 470 27.36 7.12 38.98
CA GLY A 470 27.22 6.41 40.25
C GLY A 470 25.77 6.41 40.79
N GLY A 471 25.60 5.82 41.98
CA GLY A 471 24.31 5.69 42.65
C GLY A 471 23.88 6.93 43.47
N GLY A 472 22.62 6.96 43.88
CA GLY A 472 22.04 8.05 44.67
C GLY A 472 20.54 7.87 44.97
N SER A 473 19.94 8.81 45.71
CA SER A 473 18.49 8.86 45.96
C SER A 473 17.70 9.29 44.72
N TRP A 474 16.56 8.65 44.46
CA TRP A 474 15.62 9.02 43.40
C TRP A 474 15.02 10.41 43.64
N SER A 475 14.63 10.72 44.89
CA SER A 475 13.99 11.99 45.28
C SER A 475 14.87 13.24 45.12
N THR A 476 16.17 13.07 44.87
CA THR A 476 17.14 14.18 44.83
C THR A 476 17.21 14.77 43.44
N ALA A 477 16.56 15.92 43.23
CA ALA A 477 16.50 16.61 41.94
C ALA A 477 17.86 16.92 41.29
N GLY A 478 18.93 17.07 42.09
CA GLY A 478 20.30 17.26 41.60
C GLY A 478 20.97 16.01 41.00
N ASN A 479 20.28 14.87 40.97
CA ASN A 479 20.74 13.64 40.31
C ASN A 479 20.15 13.47 38.90
N TRP A 480 19.29 14.39 38.45
CA TRP A 480 18.52 14.27 37.22
C TRP A 480 18.60 15.53 36.35
N ILE A 481 18.93 15.36 35.07
CA ILE A 481 18.60 16.33 34.01
C ILE A 481 17.07 16.44 33.96
N ALA A 482 16.55 17.66 33.78
CA ALA A 482 15.12 17.99 33.83
C ALA A 482 14.40 17.69 35.18
N GLY A 483 15.14 17.46 36.26
CA GLY A 483 14.57 17.28 37.61
C GLY A 483 14.01 15.88 37.88
N VAL A 484 13.40 15.67 39.05
CA VAL A 484 12.87 14.33 39.43
C VAL A 484 11.72 13.91 38.49
N PRO A 485 11.69 12.65 38.01
CA PRO A 485 10.59 12.10 37.22
C PRO A 485 9.20 12.41 37.79
N LEU A 486 8.33 12.95 36.93
CA LEU A 486 6.96 13.34 37.28
C LEU A 486 6.02 12.13 37.37
N VAL A 487 4.96 12.26 38.17
CA VAL A 487 3.90 11.24 38.32
C VAL A 487 3.24 10.95 36.97
N GLY A 488 3.36 9.72 36.48
CA GLY A 488 2.86 9.29 35.15
C GLY A 488 3.77 9.67 33.97
N GLY A 489 4.94 10.27 34.25
CA GLY A 489 5.97 10.58 33.27
C GLY A 489 6.87 9.39 32.96
N GLU A 490 8.00 9.69 32.32
CA GLU A 490 9.07 8.72 32.03
C GLU A 490 10.30 9.01 32.90
N ALA A 491 11.15 8.00 33.12
CA ALA A 491 12.45 8.14 33.75
C ALA A 491 13.51 7.42 32.89
N SER A 492 14.66 8.06 32.68
CA SER A 492 15.70 7.59 31.77
C SER A 492 17.06 7.44 32.45
N PHE A 493 17.78 6.38 32.10
CA PHE A 493 19.13 6.06 32.55
C PHE A 493 20.05 5.99 31.33
N GLY A 494 20.50 7.16 30.89
CA GLY A 494 21.37 7.35 29.72
C GLY A 494 22.86 7.14 30.00
N ASP A 495 23.72 7.80 29.22
CA ASP A 495 25.17 7.54 29.14
C ASP A 495 26.00 8.01 30.35
N ALA A 496 25.38 8.62 31.37
CA ALA A 496 26.06 9.19 32.53
C ALA A 496 26.88 8.17 33.36
N LEU A 497 26.43 6.91 33.46
CA LEU A 497 27.15 5.87 34.22
C LEU A 497 28.30 5.26 33.40
N GLY A 498 29.51 5.43 33.91
CA GLY A 498 30.71 4.75 33.41
C GLY A 498 30.89 3.34 34.02
N PRO A 499 31.50 2.39 33.27
CA PRO A 499 31.68 1.01 33.72
C PRO A 499 32.70 0.85 34.87
N ALA A 500 33.26 1.94 35.39
CA ALA A 500 34.11 1.94 36.58
C ALA A 500 33.32 2.08 37.90
N ASN A 501 32.08 2.59 37.84
CA ASN A 501 31.22 2.85 38.99
C ASN A 501 29.94 1.98 39.00
N ALA A 502 29.86 1.01 38.07
CA ALA A 502 28.72 0.12 37.90
C ALA A 502 28.89 -1.22 38.65
N PRO A 503 27.81 -1.87 39.13
CA PRO A 503 26.42 -1.41 39.04
C PRO A 503 26.12 -0.22 39.96
N ALA A 504 25.38 0.76 39.43
CA ALA A 504 24.97 1.93 40.20
C ALA A 504 23.66 1.65 40.96
N ALA A 505 23.72 1.66 42.29
CA ALA A 505 22.54 1.50 43.14
C ALA A 505 21.75 2.82 43.23
N ILE A 506 20.57 2.85 42.62
CA ILE A 506 19.60 3.94 42.74
C ILE A 506 18.65 3.59 43.88
N ASN A 507 18.51 4.49 44.86
CA ASN A 507 17.67 4.30 46.03
C ASN A 507 16.31 4.99 45.83
N VAL A 508 15.27 4.19 45.60
CA VAL A 508 13.86 4.57 45.47
C VAL A 508 13.33 4.89 46.87
N ASP A 509 13.70 6.08 47.36
CA ASP A 509 13.50 6.56 48.72
C ASP A 509 12.12 7.18 48.97
N THR A 510 11.38 7.47 47.90
CA THR A 510 9.95 7.80 47.89
C THR A 510 9.21 6.92 46.89
N PRO A 511 7.90 6.63 47.07
CA PRO A 511 7.10 5.97 46.05
C PRO A 511 7.13 6.75 44.73
N VAL A 512 7.18 6.03 43.61
CA VAL A 512 7.25 6.61 42.26
C VAL A 512 6.08 6.07 41.43
N THR A 513 5.53 6.90 40.54
CA THR A 513 4.57 6.47 39.52
C THR A 513 5.06 6.92 38.16
N LEU A 514 5.24 6.00 37.22
CA LEU A 514 5.69 6.25 35.85
C LEU A 514 4.72 5.63 34.84
N ARG A 515 4.86 6.01 33.57
CA ARG A 515 4.43 5.16 32.45
C ARG A 515 5.56 4.24 31.96
N ARG A 516 6.78 4.79 31.91
CA ARG A 516 7.92 4.15 31.23
C ARG A 516 9.23 4.33 31.99
N LEU A 517 10.06 3.30 31.94
CA LEU A 517 11.41 3.25 32.50
C LEU A 517 12.41 2.89 31.38
N ASN A 518 13.32 3.80 31.06
CA ASN A 518 14.27 3.64 29.95
C ASN A 518 15.70 3.40 30.48
N PHE A 519 16.38 2.37 30.00
CA PHE A 519 17.81 2.14 30.18
C PHE A 519 18.52 2.19 28.82
N ASP A 520 19.34 3.23 28.63
CA ASP A 520 20.15 3.49 27.42
C ASP A 520 21.63 3.60 27.81
N ASN A 521 22.13 2.54 28.46
CA ASN A 521 23.52 2.40 28.86
C ASN A 521 23.90 0.92 28.88
N ALA A 522 25.13 0.58 28.48
CA ALA A 522 25.65 -0.79 28.62
C ALA A 522 26.15 -1.09 30.05
N SER A 523 26.31 -0.06 30.88
CA SER A 523 26.68 -0.16 32.29
C SER A 523 25.44 -0.47 33.15
N PRO A 524 25.48 -1.51 34.00
CA PRO A 524 24.31 -1.92 34.78
C PRO A 524 23.88 -0.88 35.82
N TYR A 525 22.56 -0.72 35.97
CA TYR A 525 21.93 0.04 37.06
C TYR A 525 21.08 -0.92 37.90
N THR A 526 21.07 -0.73 39.22
CA THR A 526 20.21 -1.47 40.16
C THR A 526 19.25 -0.48 40.82
N LEU A 527 17.96 -0.56 40.51
CA LEU A 527 16.92 0.20 41.20
C LEU A 527 16.53 -0.56 42.48
N SER A 528 16.70 0.07 43.64
CA SER A 528 16.62 -0.58 44.95
C SER A 528 15.88 0.29 45.95
N GLY A 529 15.28 -0.29 46.99
CA GLY A 529 14.60 0.48 48.03
C GLY A 529 13.33 -0.18 48.53
N ALA A 530 12.72 0.41 49.55
CA ALA A 530 11.50 -0.10 50.18
C ALA A 530 10.19 0.42 49.54
N ASN A 531 10.27 1.37 48.61
CA ASN A 531 9.10 1.95 47.96
C ASN A 531 8.96 1.44 46.52
N ALA A 532 7.78 0.93 46.18
CA ALA A 532 7.50 0.42 44.84
C ALA A 532 7.56 1.51 43.74
N ILE A 533 7.90 1.08 42.53
CA ILE A 533 7.66 1.84 41.30
C ILE A 533 6.32 1.39 40.72
N THR A 534 5.36 2.30 40.63
CA THR A 534 4.04 2.01 40.06
C THR A 534 4.03 2.35 38.56
N LEU A 535 3.82 1.36 37.71
CA LEU A 535 3.63 1.55 36.27
C LEU A 535 2.16 1.79 35.94
N THR A 536 1.90 2.66 34.96
CA THR A 536 0.56 3.17 34.60
C THR A 536 0.47 3.48 33.11
N GLY A 537 -0.72 3.33 32.51
CA GLY A 537 -0.86 3.41 31.05
C GLY A 537 -0.08 2.27 30.37
N ALA A 538 0.62 2.57 29.27
CA ALA A 538 1.53 1.67 28.58
C ALA A 538 2.76 1.31 29.45
N ALA A 539 2.60 0.33 30.35
CA ALA A 539 3.53 0.00 31.44
C ALA A 539 4.83 -0.64 30.93
N MET A 540 5.77 0.17 30.43
CA MET A 540 6.95 -0.33 29.72
C MET A 540 8.27 -0.14 30.48
N VAL A 541 9.11 -1.19 30.47
CA VAL A 541 10.54 -1.11 30.76
C VAL A 541 11.33 -1.38 29.48
N TYR A 542 11.97 -0.35 28.95
CA TYR A 542 12.85 -0.44 27.78
C TYR A 542 14.31 -0.56 28.24
N ALA A 543 14.98 -1.64 27.87
CA ALA A 543 16.42 -1.79 28.07
C ALA A 543 17.08 -1.98 26.70
N LYS A 544 17.72 -0.93 26.18
CA LYS A 544 18.32 -0.91 24.84
C LYS A 544 19.56 -1.78 24.74
N SER A 545 20.29 -1.90 25.83
CA SER A 545 21.50 -2.71 26.01
C SER A 545 21.73 -2.93 27.52
N GLY A 546 22.79 -3.65 27.89
CA GLY A 546 23.16 -3.86 29.30
C GLY A 546 22.33 -4.93 30.03
N ASP A 547 22.72 -5.24 31.27
CA ASP A 547 22.01 -6.15 32.18
C ASP A 547 21.57 -5.36 33.42
N HIS A 548 20.34 -4.84 33.43
CA HIS A 548 19.85 -3.97 34.51
C HIS A 548 19.08 -4.77 35.58
N GLU A 549 18.96 -4.22 36.78
CA GLU A 549 18.25 -4.84 37.89
C GLU A 549 17.19 -3.90 38.49
N ILE A 550 16.01 -4.45 38.79
CA ILE A 550 14.95 -3.82 39.56
C ILE A 550 14.72 -4.70 40.81
N ALA A 551 15.38 -4.28 41.89
CA ALA A 551 15.35 -4.87 43.23
C ALA A 551 14.35 -4.18 44.17
N THR A 552 13.43 -3.39 43.62
CA THR A 552 12.28 -2.82 44.33
C THR A 552 10.99 -3.30 43.63
N PRO A 553 9.87 -3.50 44.34
CA PRO A 553 8.65 -4.02 43.72
C PRO A 553 8.14 -3.13 42.57
N LEU A 554 7.84 -3.76 41.42
CA LEU A 554 6.98 -3.15 40.40
C LEU A 554 5.51 -3.37 40.80
N ALA A 555 4.72 -2.30 40.75
CA ALA A 555 3.29 -2.29 41.07
C ALA A 555 2.50 -1.61 39.94
N GLY A 556 1.18 -1.77 39.91
CA GLY A 556 0.32 -1.19 38.88
C GLY A 556 -0.85 -2.11 38.52
N GLY A 557 -1.72 -1.63 37.64
CA GLY A 557 -2.84 -2.41 37.11
C GLY A 557 -2.78 -2.62 35.59
N ALA A 558 -1.62 -2.39 34.99
CA ALA A 558 -1.42 -2.34 33.54
C ALA A 558 -0.32 -3.30 33.04
N GLY A 559 0.07 -4.29 33.85
CA GLY A 559 1.09 -5.27 33.47
C GLY A 559 2.52 -4.74 33.41
N LEU A 560 3.32 -5.38 32.57
CA LEU A 560 4.74 -5.08 32.32
C LEU A 560 5.13 -5.49 30.89
N THR A 561 5.40 -4.51 30.03
CA THR A 561 6.01 -4.73 28.71
C THR A 561 7.52 -4.51 28.77
N LYS A 562 8.32 -5.54 28.50
CA LYS A 562 9.79 -5.49 28.40
C LYS A 562 10.21 -5.37 26.93
N ARG A 563 10.90 -4.28 26.58
CA ARG A 563 11.43 -4.01 25.23
C ARG A 563 12.95 -3.84 25.20
N GLY A 564 13.53 -3.88 23.99
CA GLY A 564 14.95 -3.67 23.69
C GLY A 564 15.87 -4.87 24.00
N GLU A 565 17.02 -4.93 23.33
CA GLU A 565 17.98 -6.06 23.39
C GLU A 565 18.64 -6.29 24.76
N GLY A 566 18.66 -5.27 25.62
CA GLY A 566 19.19 -5.36 26.98
C GLY A 566 18.34 -6.26 27.87
N ALA A 567 18.94 -6.78 28.94
CA ALA A 567 18.24 -7.57 29.94
C ALA A 567 17.75 -6.72 31.11
N VAL A 568 16.62 -7.11 31.69
CA VAL A 568 16.09 -6.58 32.96
C VAL A 568 15.89 -7.74 33.92
N THR A 569 16.50 -7.65 35.10
CA THR A 569 16.39 -8.63 36.17
C THR A 569 15.47 -8.11 37.26
N LEU A 570 14.40 -8.82 37.56
CA LEU A 570 13.58 -8.58 38.75
C LEU A 570 14.10 -9.46 39.89
N SER A 571 14.37 -8.85 41.05
CA SER A 571 14.82 -9.55 42.27
C SER A 571 13.89 -9.32 43.48
N ALA A 572 12.87 -8.47 43.32
CA ALA A 572 11.76 -8.29 44.25
C ALA A 572 10.48 -8.99 43.76
N ALA A 573 9.57 -9.32 44.68
CA ALA A 573 8.21 -9.75 44.36
C ALA A 573 7.37 -8.56 43.86
N ASN A 574 6.67 -8.72 42.73
CA ASN A 574 6.03 -7.61 42.03
C ASN A 574 4.50 -7.74 42.09
N PRO A 575 3.79 -6.91 42.88
CA PRO A 575 2.34 -6.97 43.04
C PRO A 575 1.57 -6.21 41.94
N PHE A 576 2.13 -6.05 40.73
CA PHE A 576 1.35 -5.52 39.60
C PHE A 576 0.36 -6.57 39.08
N THR A 577 -0.75 -6.10 38.54
CA THR A 577 -1.73 -6.94 37.82
C THR A 577 -1.82 -6.55 36.36
N GLY A 578 -2.27 -7.46 35.51
CA GLY A 578 -2.22 -7.32 34.06
C GLY A 578 -0.94 -7.93 33.49
N ASP A 579 -0.88 -8.02 32.17
CA ASP A 579 -0.06 -9.04 31.52
C ASP A 579 1.42 -8.69 31.45
N THR A 580 2.28 -9.72 31.52
CA THR A 580 3.73 -9.56 31.36
C THR A 580 4.09 -9.93 29.93
N ARG A 581 4.60 -8.99 29.14
CA ARG A 581 4.97 -9.20 27.74
C ARG A 581 6.45 -8.92 27.53
N VAL A 582 7.18 -9.85 26.93
CA VAL A 582 8.60 -9.71 26.60
C VAL A 582 8.73 -9.64 25.08
N ASP A 583 8.87 -8.43 24.54
CA ASP A 583 8.99 -8.20 23.09
C ASP A 583 10.41 -8.42 22.55
N ALA A 584 11.44 -8.15 23.37
CA ALA A 584 12.85 -8.29 22.98
C ALA A 584 13.80 -8.39 24.19
N GLY A 585 15.01 -8.91 23.96
CA GLY A 585 16.02 -9.14 24.99
C GLY A 585 15.55 -10.13 26.05
N ALA A 586 16.09 -10.02 27.27
CA ALA A 586 15.73 -10.92 28.38
C ALA A 586 14.98 -10.22 29.51
N LEU A 587 13.89 -10.82 29.99
CA LEU A 587 13.33 -10.57 31.32
C LEU A 587 13.80 -11.71 32.24
N ARG A 588 14.50 -11.39 33.33
CA ARG A 588 14.98 -12.39 34.30
C ARG A 588 14.22 -12.30 35.62
N LEU A 589 13.86 -13.43 36.22
CA LEU A 589 13.31 -13.52 37.57
C LEU A 589 14.32 -14.23 38.48
N THR A 590 14.62 -13.65 39.65
CA THR A 590 15.69 -14.14 40.53
C THR A 590 15.29 -14.23 42.00
N GLY A 591 15.83 -15.23 42.71
CA GLY A 591 15.67 -15.42 44.15
C GLY A 591 14.22 -15.67 44.58
N GLY A 592 13.55 -14.60 45.01
CA GLY A 592 12.15 -14.56 45.44
C GLY A 592 11.29 -13.60 44.62
N ALA A 593 11.73 -13.24 43.41
CA ALA A 593 10.94 -12.45 42.48
C ALA A 593 9.70 -13.22 42.00
N SER A 594 8.64 -12.48 41.66
CA SER A 594 7.39 -13.04 41.17
C SER A 594 6.65 -12.05 40.29
N ILE A 595 5.81 -12.59 39.39
CA ILE A 595 4.88 -11.88 38.49
C ILE A 595 3.48 -12.51 38.57
N ALA A 596 3.12 -13.03 39.74
CA ALA A 596 1.91 -13.83 39.99
C ALA A 596 0.57 -13.05 39.90
N GLY A 597 0.61 -11.76 39.52
CA GLY A 597 -0.57 -10.95 39.19
C GLY A 597 -0.84 -10.81 37.70
N SER A 598 0.02 -11.33 36.82
CA SER A 598 -0.21 -11.37 35.37
C SER A 598 -1.10 -12.54 34.98
N SER A 599 -2.18 -12.26 34.26
CA SER A 599 -3.04 -13.30 33.68
C SER A 599 -2.32 -13.95 32.49
N ASN A 600 -1.83 -13.16 31.55
CA ASN A 600 -1.03 -13.63 30.43
C ASN A 600 0.45 -13.27 30.65
N ILE A 601 1.33 -14.20 30.26
CA ILE A 601 2.77 -14.06 30.21
C ILE A 601 3.19 -14.39 28.77
N GLU A 602 3.42 -13.35 27.97
CA GLU A 602 3.78 -13.48 26.55
C GLU A 602 5.30 -13.35 26.37
N VAL A 603 5.92 -14.32 25.71
CA VAL A 603 7.32 -14.23 25.26
C VAL A 603 7.33 -14.24 23.74
N GLN A 604 7.71 -13.12 23.14
CA GLN A 604 7.68 -12.91 21.69
C GLN A 604 8.92 -13.50 21.00
N ALA A 605 8.89 -13.60 19.67
CA ALA A 605 10.00 -14.13 18.88
C ALA A 605 11.34 -13.44 19.19
N ALA A 606 12.40 -14.24 19.36
CA ALA A 606 13.74 -13.82 19.80
C ALA A 606 13.85 -13.17 21.20
N ALA A 607 12.76 -13.06 21.96
CA ALA A 607 12.80 -12.66 23.37
C ALA A 607 13.11 -13.85 24.29
N THR A 608 13.46 -13.56 25.56
CA THR A 608 13.74 -14.59 26.57
C THR A 608 13.12 -14.28 27.93
N LEU A 609 12.45 -15.26 28.53
CA LEU A 609 12.05 -15.27 29.94
C LEU A 609 12.96 -16.22 30.73
N ASP A 610 13.88 -15.65 31.53
CA ASP A 610 14.90 -16.40 32.28
C ASP A 610 14.51 -16.49 33.75
N VAL A 611 13.89 -17.60 34.13
CA VAL A 611 13.47 -17.93 35.49
C VAL A 611 14.47 -18.84 36.22
N SER A 612 15.58 -19.21 35.57
CA SER A 612 16.62 -20.11 36.12
C SER A 612 17.33 -19.58 37.36
N GLY A 613 17.19 -18.28 37.65
CA GLY A 613 17.71 -17.63 38.85
C GLY A 613 16.78 -17.68 40.07
N LEU A 614 15.57 -18.24 39.96
CA LEU A 614 14.65 -18.44 41.09
C LEU A 614 15.18 -19.48 42.09
N SER A 615 14.63 -19.46 43.31
CA SER A 615 14.99 -20.42 44.38
C SER A 615 14.32 -21.80 44.26
N GLY A 616 13.52 -22.00 43.21
CA GLY A 616 12.86 -23.23 42.80
C GLY A 616 12.23 -23.02 41.42
N SER A 617 11.50 -24.01 40.91
CA SER A 617 10.83 -23.94 39.60
C SER A 617 9.85 -22.77 39.49
N PHE A 618 9.63 -22.28 38.27
CA PHE A 618 8.64 -21.25 38.01
C PHE A 618 7.24 -21.86 37.93
N VAL A 619 6.46 -21.69 38.99
CA VAL A 619 5.08 -22.21 39.10
C VAL A 619 4.08 -21.17 38.60
N LEU A 620 3.29 -21.54 37.59
CA LEU A 620 2.13 -20.78 37.13
C LEU A 620 0.94 -21.03 38.05
N GLY A 621 0.33 -19.96 38.56
CA GLY A 621 -0.89 -20.04 39.37
C GLY A 621 -2.15 -20.26 38.51
N GLY A 622 -3.22 -20.76 39.13
CA GLY A 622 -4.51 -20.92 38.45
C GLY A 622 -5.03 -19.61 37.87
N GLY A 623 -5.38 -19.61 36.58
CA GLY A 623 -5.73 -18.43 35.79
C GLY A 623 -4.54 -17.73 35.11
N GLN A 624 -3.31 -18.24 35.24
CA GLN A 624 -2.16 -17.76 34.48
C GLN A 624 -1.94 -18.57 33.18
N THR A 625 -1.57 -17.89 32.10
CA THR A 625 -1.21 -18.44 30.80
C THR A 625 0.21 -18.02 30.43
N LEU A 626 1.09 -18.98 30.12
CA LEU A 626 2.41 -18.73 29.52
C LEU A 626 2.33 -19.00 28.01
N ASN A 627 2.28 -17.94 27.19
CA ASN A 627 2.37 -18.03 25.74
C ASN A 627 3.82 -17.81 25.30
N THR A 628 4.37 -18.74 24.52
CA THR A 628 5.69 -18.61 23.90
C THR A 628 5.57 -18.63 22.37
N GLN A 629 5.95 -17.54 21.71
CA GLN A 629 5.88 -17.43 20.26
C GLN A 629 7.02 -18.19 19.57
N SER A 630 6.90 -18.44 18.27
CA SER A 630 7.96 -19.13 17.52
C SER A 630 9.31 -18.40 17.61
N GLY A 631 10.35 -19.12 18.02
CA GLY A 631 11.68 -18.55 18.28
C GLY A 631 11.83 -17.75 19.59
N ALA A 632 10.82 -17.76 20.47
CA ALA A 632 10.95 -17.31 21.86
C ALA A 632 11.66 -18.35 22.73
N ALA A 633 12.26 -17.93 23.84
CA ALA A 633 12.92 -18.83 24.79
C ALA A 633 12.45 -18.64 26.24
N VAL A 634 12.30 -19.75 26.98
CA VAL A 634 12.11 -19.77 28.43
C VAL A 634 13.24 -20.60 29.06
N VAL A 635 13.90 -20.10 30.10
CA VAL A 635 15.10 -20.71 30.70
C VAL A 635 14.90 -20.93 32.19
N GLY A 636 15.15 -22.14 32.68
CA GLY A 636 14.75 -22.60 34.03
C GLY A 636 13.49 -23.47 34.00
N ASP A 637 13.33 -24.34 35.00
CA ASP A 637 12.26 -25.35 35.03
C ASP A 637 10.88 -24.71 35.28
N VAL A 638 9.87 -25.14 34.53
CA VAL A 638 8.50 -24.59 34.55
C VAL A 638 7.52 -25.62 35.10
N VAL A 639 6.58 -25.16 35.93
CA VAL A 639 5.45 -25.96 36.42
C VAL A 639 4.15 -25.23 36.09
N ALA A 640 3.33 -25.82 35.24
CA ALA A 640 1.95 -25.41 35.03
C ALA A 640 1.11 -25.98 36.19
N GLY A 641 0.78 -25.15 37.18
CA GLY A 641 -0.03 -25.55 38.33
C GLY A 641 -1.54 -25.60 38.02
N ALA A 642 -2.31 -26.26 38.89
CA ALA A 642 -3.74 -26.48 38.69
C ALA A 642 -4.53 -25.21 38.26
N GLY A 643 -5.20 -25.29 37.10
CA GLY A 643 -5.96 -24.20 36.49
C GLY A 643 -5.13 -23.18 35.69
N SER A 644 -3.84 -23.44 35.45
CA SER A 644 -2.99 -22.63 34.56
C SER A 644 -2.84 -23.27 33.17
N SER A 645 -2.22 -22.54 32.24
CA SER A 645 -1.89 -23.05 30.91
C SER A 645 -0.48 -22.65 30.44
N VAL A 646 0.11 -23.49 29.59
CA VAL A 646 1.27 -23.19 28.73
C VAL A 646 0.80 -23.36 27.29
N THR A 647 1.17 -22.43 26.39
CA THR A 647 0.72 -22.42 24.99
C THR A 647 1.81 -21.90 24.03
N GLY A 648 1.66 -22.20 22.74
CA GLY A 648 2.49 -21.63 21.67
C GLY A 648 3.57 -22.57 21.11
N ALA A 649 4.57 -21.98 20.46
CA ALA A 649 5.56 -22.63 19.59
C ALA A 649 7.01 -22.20 19.90
N GLY A 650 7.29 -21.78 21.14
CA GLY A 650 8.64 -21.37 21.58
C GLY A 650 9.52 -22.56 22.02
N ALA A 651 10.57 -22.25 22.78
CA ALA A 651 11.46 -23.25 23.35
C ALA A 651 11.69 -23.06 24.86
N LEU A 652 11.37 -24.09 25.65
CA LEU A 652 11.77 -24.23 27.06
C LEU A 652 13.15 -24.91 27.10
N ALA A 653 14.17 -24.26 27.63
CA ALA A 653 15.54 -24.77 27.71
C ALA A 653 15.78 -25.78 28.84
N ASN A 654 14.71 -26.21 29.51
CA ASN A 654 14.68 -26.89 30.81
C ASN A 654 13.46 -27.83 30.87
N SER A 655 13.20 -28.47 32.01
CA SER A 655 12.06 -29.40 32.16
C SER A 655 10.72 -28.66 32.36
N LEU A 656 9.63 -29.31 31.93
CA LEU A 656 8.24 -28.87 32.10
C LEU A 656 7.46 -29.91 32.90
N THR A 657 6.68 -29.46 33.88
CA THR A 657 5.66 -30.29 34.56
C THR A 657 4.29 -29.66 34.40
N VAL A 658 3.28 -30.47 34.09
CA VAL A 658 1.88 -30.06 33.97
C VAL A 658 1.11 -30.80 35.06
N GLU A 659 0.70 -30.08 36.11
CA GLU A 659 0.01 -30.64 37.27
C GLU A 659 -1.45 -31.00 36.95
N ASN A 660 -2.09 -31.79 37.84
CA ASN A 660 -3.52 -32.07 37.78
C ASN A 660 -4.36 -30.78 37.60
N GLY A 661 -5.18 -30.74 36.55
CA GLY A 661 -6.04 -29.60 36.22
C GLY A 661 -5.32 -28.44 35.53
N ALA A 662 -4.04 -28.56 35.18
CA ALA A 662 -3.34 -27.65 34.29
C ALA A 662 -3.41 -28.11 32.82
N SER A 663 -3.06 -27.22 31.90
CA SER A 663 -3.12 -27.49 30.45
C SER A 663 -1.83 -27.12 29.71
N LEU A 664 -1.50 -27.91 28.70
CA LEU A 664 -0.40 -27.68 27.76
C LEU A 664 -0.97 -27.71 26.35
N ARG A 665 -0.99 -26.56 25.67
CA ARG A 665 -1.35 -26.47 24.25
C ARG A 665 -0.09 -26.27 23.43
N ILE A 666 0.01 -26.96 22.30
CA ILE A 666 1.05 -26.68 21.30
C ILE A 666 0.42 -25.76 20.25
N GLY A 667 1.18 -24.77 19.80
CA GLY A 667 0.71 -23.73 18.89
C GLY A 667 -0.29 -22.75 19.50
N GLU A 668 -0.88 -21.95 18.64
CA GLU A 668 -1.99 -21.03 18.92
C GLU A 668 -3.35 -21.75 18.84
N ALA A 669 -4.46 -21.01 18.71
CA ALA A 669 -5.83 -21.53 18.66
C ALA A 669 -6.21 -22.27 17.35
N GLY A 670 -5.32 -23.15 16.88
CA GLY A 670 -5.42 -23.95 15.66
C GLY A 670 -4.13 -23.83 14.84
N LEU A 671 -3.91 -24.73 13.88
CA LEU A 671 -2.76 -24.64 12.98
C LEU A 671 -2.83 -23.33 12.17
N PRO A 672 -1.73 -22.57 12.05
CA PRO A 672 -1.70 -21.37 11.23
C PRO A 672 -2.05 -21.68 9.78
N VAL A 673 -3.07 -20.96 9.29
CA VAL A 673 -3.63 -21.12 7.94
C VAL A 673 -2.88 -20.21 6.98
N LEU A 674 -1.98 -20.78 6.17
CA LEU A 674 -1.46 -20.13 4.97
C LEU A 674 -2.53 -20.30 3.87
N SER A 675 -3.62 -19.54 3.96
CA SER A 675 -4.63 -19.55 2.90
C SER A 675 -4.01 -19.02 1.62
N GLN A 676 -3.93 -19.87 0.60
CA GLN A 676 -3.42 -19.46 -0.71
C GLN A 676 -4.51 -18.82 -1.57
N ALA A 677 -5.79 -18.96 -1.20
CA ALA A 677 -6.92 -18.32 -1.88
C ALA A 677 -7.70 -17.37 -0.93
N THR A 678 -8.23 -16.30 -1.51
CA THR A 678 -9.11 -15.31 -0.85
C THR A 678 -10.43 -15.25 -1.61
N LEU A 679 -11.56 -15.28 -0.88
CA LEU A 679 -12.89 -15.12 -1.46
C LEU A 679 -13.10 -13.68 -1.95
N ILE A 680 -13.49 -13.53 -3.22
CA ILE A 680 -13.94 -12.26 -3.79
C ILE A 680 -15.46 -12.11 -3.57
N ASP A 681 -16.25 -13.06 -4.08
CA ASP A 681 -17.71 -13.04 -3.93
C ASP A 681 -18.31 -14.45 -4.15
N ASN A 682 -19.24 -14.85 -3.28
CA ASN A 682 -20.06 -16.07 -3.40
C ASN A 682 -21.57 -15.76 -3.50
N PHE A 683 -21.94 -14.49 -3.65
CA PHE A 683 -23.30 -13.98 -3.88
C PHE A 683 -24.38 -14.28 -2.80
N ASP A 684 -24.15 -15.20 -1.86
CA ASP A 684 -25.08 -15.60 -0.80
C ASP A 684 -25.54 -14.45 0.09
N SER A 685 -24.68 -13.45 0.30
CA SER A 685 -24.99 -12.26 1.10
C SER A 685 -26.09 -11.36 0.49
N TYR A 686 -26.37 -11.48 -0.82
CA TYR A 686 -27.29 -10.60 -1.53
C TYR A 686 -28.76 -11.05 -1.41
N ASN A 687 -29.65 -10.10 -1.06
CA ASN A 687 -31.05 -10.40 -0.79
C ASN A 687 -31.89 -10.53 -2.09
N ASN A 688 -31.92 -11.75 -2.63
CA ASN A 688 -32.69 -12.11 -3.83
C ASN A 688 -34.24 -12.02 -3.70
N SER A 689 -34.77 -11.79 -2.49
CA SER A 689 -36.20 -12.06 -2.20
C SER A 689 -37.16 -10.92 -2.56
N VAL A 690 -36.64 -9.71 -2.81
CA VAL A 690 -37.43 -8.51 -3.14
C VAL A 690 -36.95 -7.83 -4.42
N VAL A 691 -35.63 -7.79 -4.67
CA VAL A 691 -35.04 -7.30 -5.93
C VAL A 691 -33.89 -8.22 -6.31
N GLN A 692 -33.96 -8.77 -7.53
CA GLN A 692 -32.91 -9.65 -8.08
C GLN A 692 -32.01 -8.94 -9.08
N ASN A 693 -32.36 -7.73 -9.52
CA ASN A 693 -31.72 -7.05 -10.65
C ASN A 693 -30.45 -6.29 -10.25
N ILE A 694 -29.41 -6.41 -11.08
CA ILE A 694 -28.18 -5.61 -11.00
C ILE A 694 -28.24 -4.41 -11.95
N GLY A 695 -27.81 -3.25 -11.47
CA GLY A 695 -27.74 -1.96 -12.18
C GLY A 695 -29.05 -1.16 -12.21
N ALA A 696 -30.05 -1.52 -11.40
CA ALA A 696 -31.40 -0.95 -11.44
C ALA A 696 -31.55 0.38 -10.66
N HIS A 697 -30.77 1.39 -11.06
CA HIS A 697 -30.57 2.66 -10.33
C HIS A 697 -31.83 3.54 -10.19
N SER A 698 -32.70 3.23 -9.22
CA SER A 698 -33.54 4.21 -8.48
C SER A 698 -34.34 3.64 -7.31
N ASN A 699 -34.63 2.33 -7.24
CA ASN A 699 -35.49 1.72 -6.19
C ASN A 699 -35.01 0.32 -5.76
N GLY A 700 -33.69 0.15 -5.58
CA GLY A 700 -33.08 -1.10 -5.12
C GLY A 700 -32.24 -1.77 -6.20
N ASP A 701 -30.99 -2.06 -5.84
CA ASP A 701 -30.03 -2.88 -6.58
C ASP A 701 -29.75 -4.10 -5.71
N ALA A 702 -29.72 -5.31 -6.28
CA ALA A 702 -29.54 -6.54 -5.50
C ALA A 702 -28.18 -6.57 -4.77
N THR A 703 -27.15 -6.02 -5.42
CA THR A 703 -25.75 -5.97 -5.00
C THR A 703 -25.37 -4.68 -4.28
N SER A 704 -26.33 -3.79 -4.00
CA SER A 704 -26.11 -2.45 -3.41
C SER A 704 -25.03 -1.59 -4.09
N GLY A 705 -24.68 -1.87 -5.35
CA GLY A 705 -23.61 -1.21 -6.10
C GLY A 705 -22.23 -1.88 -6.08
N VAL A 706 -22.04 -3.03 -5.40
CA VAL A 706 -20.79 -3.82 -5.45
C VAL A 706 -20.54 -4.35 -6.87
N TRP A 707 -21.59 -4.77 -7.56
CA TRP A 707 -21.54 -5.10 -9.00
C TRP A 707 -22.29 -4.03 -9.79
N ASP A 708 -21.67 -3.48 -10.83
CA ASP A 708 -22.28 -2.47 -11.69
C ASP A 708 -22.77 -3.08 -13.00
N GLY A 709 -23.99 -2.74 -13.38
CA GLY A 709 -24.68 -3.37 -14.51
C GLY A 709 -24.19 -2.84 -15.87
N VAL A 710 -23.74 -3.75 -16.74
CA VAL A 710 -23.39 -3.45 -18.14
C VAL A 710 -24.67 -3.29 -18.98
N PHE A 711 -24.84 -2.13 -19.62
CA PHE A 711 -26.05 -1.61 -20.31
C PHE A 711 -26.92 -0.62 -19.48
N ASP A 712 -27.99 -0.09 -20.09
CA ASP A 712 -28.69 1.17 -19.77
C ASP A 712 -29.47 1.28 -18.44
N GLY A 713 -29.20 0.40 -17.47
CA GLY A 713 -29.84 0.38 -16.16
C GLY A 713 -31.15 -0.42 -16.10
N THR A 714 -31.37 -1.33 -17.06
CA THR A 714 -32.60 -2.13 -17.16
C THR A 714 -32.35 -3.63 -17.00
N SER A 715 -32.02 -4.06 -15.77
CA SER A 715 -31.82 -5.47 -15.40
C SER A 715 -30.75 -6.17 -16.24
N ASN A 716 -29.48 -5.86 -15.94
CA ASN A 716 -28.35 -6.26 -16.77
C ASN A 716 -27.78 -7.64 -16.38
N GLY A 717 -27.82 -7.96 -15.09
CA GLY A 717 -27.64 -9.30 -14.53
C GLY A 717 -28.66 -9.55 -13.41
N LEU A 718 -28.72 -10.78 -12.91
CA LEU A 718 -29.56 -11.18 -11.77
C LEU A 718 -28.73 -11.87 -10.69
N ILE A 719 -29.09 -11.66 -9.42
CA ILE A 719 -28.82 -12.63 -8.35
C ILE A 719 -29.97 -13.66 -8.36
N VAL A 720 -29.63 -14.95 -8.47
CA VAL A 720 -30.60 -16.05 -8.52
C VAL A 720 -30.25 -17.13 -7.50
N ASP A 721 -31.27 -17.71 -6.86
CA ASP A 721 -31.18 -18.97 -6.12
C ASP A 721 -30.90 -20.09 -7.15
N ALA A 722 -29.64 -20.53 -7.26
CA ALA A 722 -29.19 -21.45 -8.32
C ALA A 722 -29.36 -22.91 -7.90
N ASP A 723 -29.03 -23.18 -6.63
CA ASP A 723 -29.38 -24.38 -5.87
C ASP A 723 -29.93 -23.89 -4.50
N PRO A 724 -30.81 -24.63 -3.79
CA PRO A 724 -31.62 -24.04 -2.72
C PRO A 724 -30.83 -23.45 -1.54
N GLY A 725 -30.76 -22.12 -1.47
CA GLY A 725 -29.99 -21.38 -0.47
C GLY A 725 -28.57 -21.00 -0.89
N ASN A 726 -28.19 -21.23 -2.15
CA ASN A 726 -26.91 -20.89 -2.76
C ASN A 726 -27.17 -19.91 -3.93
N ASN A 727 -26.89 -18.62 -3.71
CA ASN A 727 -27.08 -17.57 -4.70
C ASN A 727 -25.96 -17.56 -5.74
N ALA A 728 -26.28 -17.18 -6.99
CA ALA A 728 -25.28 -16.99 -8.03
C ALA A 728 -25.59 -15.77 -8.92
N LEU A 729 -24.54 -15.26 -9.59
CA LEU A 729 -24.64 -14.19 -10.57
C LEU A 729 -25.00 -14.74 -11.96
N GLN A 730 -26.20 -14.43 -12.44
CA GLN A 730 -26.67 -14.79 -13.78
C GLN A 730 -26.57 -13.60 -14.75
N ALA A 731 -25.88 -13.78 -15.87
CA ALA A 731 -25.93 -12.82 -16.98
C ALA A 731 -27.19 -12.98 -17.84
N LEU A 732 -27.71 -11.86 -18.36
CA LEU A 732 -28.91 -11.80 -19.20
C LEU A 732 -28.63 -11.19 -20.58
N GLY A 733 -28.48 -12.02 -21.62
CA GLY A 733 -28.39 -11.52 -23.01
C GLY A 733 -29.71 -10.98 -23.58
N ILE A 734 -29.72 -10.67 -24.89
CA ILE A 734 -30.78 -9.87 -25.53
C ILE A 734 -31.67 -10.73 -26.47
N PRO A 735 -33.02 -10.71 -26.34
CA PRO A 735 -33.92 -11.61 -27.08
C PRO A 735 -34.05 -11.47 -28.60
N SER A 736 -33.47 -10.46 -29.25
CA SER A 736 -33.58 -10.30 -30.71
C SER A 736 -32.40 -9.58 -31.34
N GLN A 737 -31.79 -10.21 -32.35
CA GLN A 737 -30.70 -9.60 -33.09
C GLN A 737 -31.17 -8.41 -33.95
N GLY A 738 -30.42 -7.31 -33.87
CA GLY A 738 -30.65 -6.11 -34.68
C GLY A 738 -29.71 -4.94 -34.33
N SER A 739 -29.31 -4.81 -33.06
CA SER A 739 -28.51 -3.67 -32.59
C SER A 739 -27.54 -4.00 -31.45
N GLY A 740 -26.54 -4.86 -31.71
CA GLY A 740 -25.20 -4.84 -31.09
C GLY A 740 -24.99 -5.09 -29.59
N GLY A 741 -26.04 -5.03 -28.76
CA GLY A 741 -25.91 -4.94 -27.30
C GLY A 741 -25.34 -6.16 -26.58
N TRP A 742 -24.41 -5.91 -25.65
CA TRP A 742 -24.00 -6.80 -24.56
C TRP A 742 -24.65 -6.37 -23.24
N ARG A 743 -24.85 -7.33 -22.33
CA ARG A 743 -25.45 -7.14 -21.00
C ARG A 743 -24.78 -8.05 -19.97
N GLY A 744 -24.74 -7.62 -18.72
CA GLY A 744 -24.18 -8.40 -17.63
C GLY A 744 -23.77 -7.53 -16.44
N ALA A 745 -22.70 -7.90 -15.76
CA ALA A 745 -22.18 -7.18 -14.60
C ALA A 745 -20.64 -7.19 -14.58
N VAL A 746 -20.07 -6.15 -13.97
CA VAL A 746 -18.62 -5.99 -13.75
C VAL A 746 -18.42 -5.42 -12.34
N THR A 747 -17.31 -5.76 -11.69
CA THR A 747 -16.90 -5.21 -10.39
C THR A 747 -15.45 -4.73 -10.43
N ASP A 748 -15.17 -3.63 -9.73
CA ASP A 748 -13.82 -3.09 -9.53
C ASP A 748 -13.15 -3.86 -8.38
N LEU A 749 -12.13 -4.66 -8.72
CA LEU A 749 -11.46 -5.57 -7.80
C LEU A 749 -10.62 -4.86 -6.74
N ALA A 750 -10.34 -3.57 -6.89
CA ALA A 750 -9.56 -2.78 -5.94
C ALA A 750 -10.43 -1.88 -5.04
N ASN A 751 -11.64 -1.52 -5.47
CA ASN A 751 -12.47 -0.51 -4.81
C ASN A 751 -13.82 -1.02 -4.25
N ASN A 752 -14.31 -2.18 -4.68
CA ASN A 752 -15.64 -2.68 -4.29
C ASN A 752 -15.62 -3.72 -3.15
N PHE A 753 -14.43 -4.18 -2.74
CA PHE A 753 -14.22 -5.21 -1.71
C PHE A 753 -13.43 -4.65 -0.51
N SER A 754 -13.18 -5.48 0.51
CA SER A 754 -12.37 -5.07 1.69
C SER A 754 -10.88 -4.96 1.39
N ASP A 755 -10.41 -5.74 0.41
CA ASP A 755 -9.01 -5.94 0.06
C ASP A 755 -8.84 -5.78 -1.46
N ASP A 756 -7.63 -5.48 -1.91
CA ASP A 756 -7.35 -5.36 -3.35
C ASP A 756 -7.17 -6.75 -3.97
N HIS A 757 -7.98 -7.05 -4.98
CA HIS A 757 -7.99 -8.31 -5.73
C HIS A 757 -7.57 -8.12 -7.20
N SER A 758 -7.05 -6.95 -7.57
CA SER A 758 -6.51 -6.68 -8.90
C SER A 758 -5.16 -7.39 -9.14
N LEU A 759 -4.83 -7.65 -10.40
CA LEU A 759 -3.54 -8.23 -10.79
C LEU A 759 -2.66 -7.20 -11.50
N ALA A 760 -1.64 -6.72 -10.79
CA ALA A 760 -0.71 -5.68 -11.26
C ALA A 760 0.11 -6.08 -12.50
N ASP A 761 0.60 -5.08 -13.25
CA ASP A 761 1.53 -5.30 -14.37
C ASP A 761 2.86 -5.90 -13.91
N GLY A 762 3.21 -7.06 -14.47
CA GLY A 762 4.46 -7.76 -14.15
C GLY A 762 4.31 -8.94 -13.18
N ASP A 763 3.21 -9.04 -12.46
CA ASP A 763 2.91 -10.09 -11.48
C ASP A 763 2.10 -11.26 -12.07
N SER A 764 1.74 -12.24 -11.24
CA SER A 764 0.90 -13.38 -11.62
C SER A 764 -0.06 -13.78 -10.49
N ALA A 765 -1.28 -14.19 -10.83
CA ALA A 765 -2.30 -14.67 -9.89
C ALA A 765 -3.25 -15.67 -10.55
N THR A 766 -3.89 -16.53 -9.76
CA THR A 766 -4.89 -17.48 -10.20
C THR A 766 -6.27 -17.09 -9.71
N TYR A 767 -7.23 -16.99 -10.63
CA TYR A 767 -8.64 -16.71 -10.31
C TYR A 767 -9.46 -17.97 -10.49
N PHE A 768 -10.11 -18.43 -9.43
CA PHE A 768 -11.05 -19.54 -9.44
C PHE A 768 -12.50 -19.02 -9.50
N PHE A 769 -13.36 -19.74 -10.22
CA PHE A 769 -14.81 -19.59 -10.11
C PHE A 769 -15.54 -20.85 -10.58
N GLN A 770 -16.79 -20.99 -10.17
CA GLN A 770 -17.70 -21.99 -10.75
C GLN A 770 -18.53 -21.36 -11.88
N VAL A 771 -18.81 -22.14 -12.92
CA VAL A 771 -19.67 -21.74 -14.05
C VAL A 771 -20.70 -22.83 -14.39
N ARG A 772 -21.94 -22.42 -14.70
CA ARG A 772 -23.06 -23.31 -15.04
C ARG A 772 -23.93 -22.73 -16.15
N ASN A 773 -24.54 -23.60 -16.95
CA ASN A 773 -25.42 -23.24 -18.06
C ASN A 773 -26.85 -23.74 -17.80
N GLU A 774 -27.85 -22.90 -18.06
CA GLU A 774 -29.26 -23.17 -17.72
C GLU A 774 -30.13 -23.57 -18.94
N GLY A 775 -29.51 -24.11 -20.00
CA GLY A 775 -30.13 -24.99 -21.00
C GLY A 775 -31.32 -24.49 -21.84
N ASN A 776 -31.73 -23.22 -21.74
CA ASN A 776 -33.00 -22.74 -22.30
C ASN A 776 -32.89 -21.91 -23.60
N ALA A 777 -31.69 -21.46 -23.97
CA ALA A 777 -31.43 -20.68 -25.19
C ALA A 777 -29.95 -20.81 -25.63
N TYR A 778 -29.57 -20.17 -26.74
CA TYR A 778 -28.18 -20.10 -27.18
C TYR A 778 -27.33 -19.27 -26.21
N ALA A 779 -26.20 -19.81 -25.74
CA ALA A 779 -25.20 -19.07 -25.00
C ALA A 779 -24.21 -18.39 -25.97
N ASP A 780 -23.84 -17.15 -25.64
CA ASP A 780 -22.72 -16.37 -26.18
C ASP A 780 -22.33 -15.39 -25.07
N THR A 781 -21.59 -15.89 -24.07
CA THR A 781 -21.30 -15.19 -22.80
C THR A 781 -19.83 -15.26 -22.46
N MET A 782 -19.19 -14.11 -22.28
CA MET A 782 -17.80 -13.98 -21.83
C MET A 782 -17.74 -13.87 -20.30
N ILE A 783 -16.72 -14.46 -19.68
CA ILE A 783 -16.38 -14.36 -18.26
C ILE A 783 -14.87 -14.11 -18.17
N GLY A 784 -14.41 -13.26 -17.26
CA GLY A 784 -12.97 -13.11 -16.98
C GLY A 784 -12.55 -11.72 -16.54
N LEU A 785 -11.31 -11.35 -16.85
CA LEU A 785 -10.63 -10.15 -16.34
C LEU A 785 -10.46 -9.07 -17.41
N THR A 786 -10.49 -7.82 -16.96
CA THR A 786 -10.28 -6.62 -17.77
C THR A 786 -9.52 -5.54 -17.00
N GLU A 787 -8.78 -4.72 -17.73
CA GLU A 787 -8.19 -3.45 -17.28
C GLU A 787 -9.24 -2.32 -17.09
N ASN A 788 -10.49 -2.54 -17.52
CA ASN A 788 -11.56 -1.54 -17.53
C ASN A 788 -12.46 -1.65 -16.28
N THR A 789 -12.16 -0.88 -15.23
CA THR A 789 -13.05 -0.75 -14.05
C THR A 789 -14.32 0.08 -14.29
N GLY A 790 -14.48 0.62 -15.51
CA GLY A 790 -15.71 1.23 -15.96
C GLY A 790 -16.72 0.21 -16.52
N ARG A 791 -17.83 0.72 -17.06
CA ARG A 791 -18.78 -0.13 -17.80
C ARG A 791 -18.18 -0.53 -19.14
N LEU A 792 -18.14 -1.84 -19.40
CA LEU A 792 -17.72 -2.47 -20.65
C LEU A 792 -18.46 -1.85 -21.87
N ASP A 793 -17.83 -1.84 -23.06
CA ASP A 793 -18.49 -1.36 -24.27
C ASP A 793 -19.61 -2.31 -24.68
N ILE A 794 -20.83 -1.85 -24.40
CA ILE A 794 -22.09 -2.49 -24.78
C ILE A 794 -22.20 -2.83 -26.28
N ASN A 795 -21.38 -2.24 -27.15
CA ASN A 795 -21.35 -2.56 -28.58
C ASN A 795 -20.29 -3.61 -28.95
N ASN A 796 -19.25 -3.79 -28.13
CA ASN A 796 -18.07 -4.57 -28.49
C ASN A 796 -17.24 -5.10 -27.30
N ALA A 797 -17.89 -5.66 -26.27
CA ALA A 797 -17.24 -6.24 -25.08
C ALA A 797 -16.13 -7.29 -25.39
N TRP A 798 -16.09 -7.82 -26.62
CA TRP A 798 -14.96 -8.59 -27.17
C TRP A 798 -13.59 -7.88 -27.11
N GLN A 799 -13.55 -6.56 -26.91
CA GLN A 799 -12.31 -5.78 -26.78
C GLN A 799 -11.98 -5.38 -25.34
N ASP A 800 -12.94 -5.39 -24.41
CA ASP A 800 -12.69 -5.03 -23.01
C ASP A 800 -12.00 -6.17 -22.24
N PHE A 801 -12.41 -7.42 -22.43
CA PHE A 801 -11.79 -8.54 -21.70
C PHE A 801 -10.41 -8.89 -22.28
N SER A 802 -9.38 -8.74 -21.45
CA SER A 802 -8.00 -9.17 -21.74
C SER A 802 -7.83 -10.68 -21.53
N VAL A 803 -8.42 -11.24 -20.46
CA VAL A 803 -8.54 -12.69 -20.21
C VAL A 803 -10.01 -13.09 -20.39
N ARG A 804 -10.31 -14.00 -21.33
CA ARG A 804 -11.69 -14.33 -21.72
C ARG A 804 -11.96 -15.78 -22.14
N PRO A 805 -12.25 -16.67 -21.19
CA PRO A 805 -13.18 -17.78 -21.40
C PRO A 805 -14.54 -17.31 -21.95
N VAL A 806 -15.15 -18.14 -22.79
CA VAL A 806 -16.46 -17.88 -23.41
C VAL A 806 -17.33 -19.14 -23.29
N VAL A 807 -18.49 -19.01 -22.66
CA VAL A 807 -19.53 -20.03 -22.70
C VAL A 807 -20.37 -19.82 -23.96
N LYS A 808 -20.37 -20.80 -24.87
CA LYS A 808 -21.10 -20.71 -26.14
C LYS A 808 -21.73 -22.03 -26.57
N GLY A 809 -22.85 -21.96 -27.28
CA GLY A 809 -23.48 -23.14 -27.89
C GLY A 809 -25.01 -23.12 -27.84
N SER A 810 -25.64 -24.17 -28.38
CA SER A 810 -27.07 -24.41 -28.26
C SER A 810 -27.44 -25.11 -26.94
N PRO A 811 -28.70 -25.05 -26.49
CA PRO A 811 -29.26 -25.93 -25.45
C PRO A 811 -28.78 -27.38 -25.55
N GLY A 812 -28.40 -28.00 -24.42
CA GLY A 812 -27.85 -29.35 -24.37
C GLY A 812 -26.49 -29.56 -25.04
N SER A 813 -25.80 -28.49 -25.45
CA SER A 813 -24.53 -28.54 -26.18
C SER A 813 -23.65 -27.29 -25.96
N ALA A 814 -23.75 -26.67 -24.78
CA ALA A 814 -22.90 -25.56 -24.41
C ALA A 814 -21.48 -26.03 -24.08
N VAL A 815 -20.48 -25.22 -24.45
CA VAL A 815 -19.07 -25.47 -24.15
C VAL A 815 -18.44 -24.23 -23.55
N LEU A 816 -17.48 -24.44 -22.65
CA LEU A 816 -16.49 -23.43 -22.30
C LEU A 816 -15.39 -23.47 -23.38
N ASP A 817 -15.14 -22.32 -24.00
CA ASP A 817 -14.22 -22.17 -25.13
C ASP A 817 -13.30 -20.98 -24.91
N VAL A 818 -12.05 -21.14 -25.33
CA VAL A 818 -11.00 -20.12 -25.21
C VAL A 818 -10.40 -19.92 -26.59
N ASN A 819 -10.60 -18.73 -27.16
CA ASN A 819 -10.11 -18.34 -28.50
C ASN A 819 -10.41 -19.35 -29.64
N GLY A 820 -11.53 -20.09 -29.56
CA GLY A 820 -11.93 -21.09 -30.55
C GLY A 820 -11.54 -22.53 -30.23
N THR A 821 -10.92 -22.78 -29.07
CA THR A 821 -10.63 -24.10 -28.54
C THR A 821 -11.61 -24.43 -27.42
N THR A 822 -12.38 -25.52 -27.55
CA THR A 822 -13.19 -26.06 -26.44
C THR A 822 -12.28 -26.59 -25.35
N VAL A 823 -12.42 -26.06 -24.13
CA VAL A 823 -11.67 -26.50 -22.94
C VAL A 823 -12.50 -27.42 -22.04
N ALA A 824 -13.82 -27.22 -21.98
CA ALA A 824 -14.73 -28.10 -21.26
C ALA A 824 -16.13 -28.15 -21.90
N SER A 825 -16.82 -29.29 -21.78
CA SER A 825 -18.25 -29.42 -22.09
C SER A 825 -19.08 -29.10 -20.86
N LEU A 826 -20.08 -28.23 -21.02
CA LEU A 826 -21.06 -27.93 -19.97
C LEU A 826 -22.28 -28.85 -20.15
N VAL A 827 -22.80 -29.35 -19.04
CA VAL A 827 -24.10 -30.03 -18.99
C VAL A 827 -25.09 -29.05 -18.37
N ASP A 828 -26.31 -29.02 -18.90
CA ASP A 828 -27.32 -28.07 -18.43
C ASP A 828 -27.74 -28.38 -16.98
N GLY A 829 -27.59 -27.39 -16.09
CA GLY A 829 -27.81 -27.53 -14.65
C GLY A 829 -26.62 -28.05 -13.84
N GLU A 830 -25.49 -28.40 -14.45
CA GLU A 830 -24.27 -28.78 -13.72
C GLU A 830 -23.29 -27.61 -13.58
N TRP A 831 -22.64 -27.52 -12.42
CA TRP A 831 -21.48 -26.66 -12.21
C TRP A 831 -20.20 -27.25 -12.85
N ARG A 832 -19.26 -26.36 -13.16
CA ARG A 832 -17.87 -26.67 -13.53
C ARG A 832 -16.95 -25.72 -12.79
N ASN A 833 -15.93 -26.25 -12.15
CA ASN A 833 -14.87 -25.45 -11.54
C ASN A 833 -13.90 -25.01 -12.65
N VAL A 834 -13.47 -23.75 -12.62
CA VAL A 834 -12.55 -23.14 -13.58
C VAL A 834 -11.49 -22.35 -12.82
N TRP A 835 -10.22 -22.58 -13.14
CA TRP A 835 -9.10 -21.77 -12.69
C TRP A 835 -8.49 -21.07 -13.90
N LEU A 836 -8.23 -19.78 -13.78
CA LEU A 836 -7.45 -18.98 -14.73
C LEU A 836 -6.14 -18.62 -14.06
N VAL A 837 -5.07 -19.33 -14.38
CA VAL A 837 -3.71 -19.00 -13.91
C VAL A 837 -3.17 -17.92 -14.84
N VAL A 838 -3.08 -16.67 -14.37
CA VAL A 838 -2.80 -15.50 -15.19
C VAL A 838 -1.41 -14.92 -14.90
N ASP A 839 -0.57 -14.86 -15.92
CA ASP A 839 0.72 -14.17 -15.89
C ASP A 839 0.59 -12.81 -16.62
N ASN A 840 0.47 -11.74 -15.83
CA ASN A 840 0.39 -10.37 -16.32
C ASN A 840 1.78 -9.75 -16.61
N SER A 841 2.86 -10.54 -16.50
CA SER A 841 4.21 -10.23 -17.00
C SER A 841 4.37 -10.66 -18.45
N SER A 842 4.04 -11.92 -18.78
CA SER A 842 4.09 -12.46 -20.15
C SER A 842 2.85 -12.14 -20.99
N LYS A 843 1.76 -11.67 -20.36
CA LYS A 843 0.42 -11.49 -20.95
C LYS A 843 -0.13 -12.81 -21.50
N THR A 844 -0.02 -13.87 -20.70
CA THR A 844 -0.59 -15.19 -20.99
C THR A 844 -1.39 -15.74 -19.81
N PHE A 845 -2.27 -16.70 -20.07
CA PHE A 845 -2.96 -17.44 -19.03
C PHE A 845 -3.14 -18.92 -19.40
N ASP A 846 -3.17 -19.76 -18.38
CA ASP A 846 -3.51 -21.17 -18.45
C ASP A 846 -4.93 -21.38 -17.86
N VAL A 847 -5.63 -22.38 -18.36
CA VAL A 847 -7.00 -22.72 -17.95
C VAL A 847 -7.05 -24.15 -17.48
N TYR A 848 -7.38 -24.32 -16.21
CA TYR A 848 -7.63 -25.62 -15.59
C TYR A 848 -9.13 -25.75 -15.32
N THR A 849 -9.65 -26.99 -15.33
CA THR A 849 -11.08 -27.26 -15.09
C THR A 849 -11.30 -28.56 -14.32
N SER A 850 -12.39 -28.63 -13.54
CA SER A 850 -12.82 -29.82 -12.81
C SER A 850 -14.36 -29.95 -12.83
N THR A 851 -14.86 -31.17 -12.60
CA THR A 851 -16.29 -31.52 -12.58
C THR A 851 -16.83 -31.84 -11.19
N GLY A 852 -15.99 -31.75 -10.16
CA GLY A 852 -16.32 -32.14 -8.79
C GLY A 852 -15.52 -31.33 -7.78
N GLN A 853 -15.22 -31.92 -6.62
CA GLN A 853 -14.39 -31.27 -5.60
C GLN A 853 -12.88 -31.48 -5.80
N ASP A 854 -12.48 -32.16 -6.87
CA ASP A 854 -11.08 -32.37 -7.22
C ASP A 854 -10.43 -31.07 -7.75
N ASP A 855 -9.12 -30.95 -7.53
CA ASP A 855 -8.25 -29.87 -8.04
C ASP A 855 -8.31 -29.69 -9.56
N GLY A 856 -7.83 -28.55 -10.03
CA GLY A 856 -7.86 -28.19 -11.44
C GLY A 856 -7.00 -29.10 -12.31
N ALA A 857 -7.60 -29.72 -13.33
CA ALA A 857 -6.88 -30.42 -14.39
C ALA A 857 -6.61 -29.47 -15.58
N LEU A 858 -5.37 -29.42 -16.06
CA LEU A 858 -4.97 -28.49 -17.14
C LEU A 858 -5.70 -28.80 -18.45
N ALA A 859 -6.56 -27.88 -18.89
CA ALA A 859 -7.35 -28.01 -20.11
C ALA A 859 -6.70 -27.27 -21.30
N LEU A 860 -6.03 -26.14 -21.06
CA LEU A 860 -5.33 -25.36 -22.09
C LEU A 860 -4.25 -24.46 -21.48
N ALA A 861 -3.09 -24.37 -22.14
CA ALA A 861 -1.93 -23.62 -21.67
C ALA A 861 -1.44 -22.55 -22.67
N GLY A 862 -0.76 -21.52 -22.18
CA GLY A 862 -0.06 -20.50 -22.94
C GLY A 862 -0.95 -19.54 -23.72
N VAL A 863 -2.19 -19.31 -23.26
CA VAL A 863 -3.17 -18.50 -23.99
C VAL A 863 -2.81 -17.02 -23.88
N THR A 864 -2.37 -16.41 -24.98
CA THR A 864 -2.08 -14.97 -25.00
C THR A 864 -3.33 -14.13 -24.76
N PHE A 865 -3.18 -13.01 -24.04
CA PHE A 865 -4.25 -12.04 -23.82
C PHE A 865 -4.83 -11.54 -25.14
N ASN A 866 -6.13 -11.25 -25.13
CA ASN A 866 -6.89 -10.78 -26.28
C ASN A 866 -6.56 -9.32 -26.64
N THR A 867 -6.47 -8.46 -25.64
CA THR A 867 -6.12 -7.05 -25.76
C THR A 867 -4.70 -6.87 -25.19
N ILE A 868 -3.81 -6.22 -25.95
CA ILE A 868 -2.41 -6.02 -25.55
C ILE A 868 -2.06 -4.55 -25.77
N THR A 869 -2.27 -3.73 -24.73
CA THR A 869 -2.07 -2.28 -24.77
C THR A 869 -1.35 -1.76 -23.54
N ASN A 870 -0.02 -1.67 -23.64
CA ASN A 870 0.90 -1.14 -22.61
C ASN A 870 0.92 -1.93 -21.29
N PRO A 871 1.85 -1.59 -20.36
CA PRO A 871 1.77 -2.07 -18.99
C PRO A 871 0.52 -1.51 -18.30
N LEU A 872 -0.36 -2.40 -17.84
CA LEU A 872 -1.63 -2.12 -17.18
C LEU A 872 -2.03 -3.30 -16.28
N ASP A 873 -2.75 -2.95 -15.22
CA ASP A 873 -3.24 -3.87 -14.19
C ASP A 873 -4.62 -4.42 -14.59
N LEU A 874 -4.90 -5.69 -14.28
CA LEU A 874 -6.23 -6.29 -14.46
C LEU A 874 -7.08 -5.99 -13.23
N ALA A 875 -7.74 -4.83 -13.25
CA ALA A 875 -8.41 -4.24 -12.10
C ALA A 875 -9.91 -4.56 -11.98
N ALA A 876 -10.50 -5.34 -12.89
CA ALA A 876 -11.90 -5.72 -12.80
C ALA A 876 -12.19 -7.16 -13.28
N PHE A 877 -13.16 -7.81 -12.62
CA PHE A 877 -13.76 -9.08 -13.04
C PHE A 877 -15.16 -8.81 -13.61
N GLY A 878 -15.56 -9.52 -14.65
CA GLY A 878 -16.88 -9.34 -15.25
C GLY A 878 -17.44 -10.55 -15.98
N ILE A 879 -18.76 -10.47 -16.22
CA ILE A 879 -19.52 -11.41 -17.04
C ILE A 879 -20.40 -10.61 -18.02
N ALA A 880 -20.37 -10.96 -19.29
CA ALA A 880 -21.13 -10.28 -20.34
C ALA A 880 -21.76 -11.29 -21.32
N GLY A 881 -23.08 -11.38 -21.33
CA GLY A 881 -23.89 -12.16 -22.26
C GLY A 881 -24.44 -11.32 -23.41
N ARG A 882 -24.59 -11.94 -24.57
CA ARG A 882 -25.17 -11.34 -25.78
C ARG A 882 -26.45 -12.03 -26.22
N GLU A 883 -26.42 -13.35 -26.34
CA GLU A 883 -27.58 -14.17 -26.71
C GLU A 883 -28.38 -14.58 -25.48
N ASN A 884 -29.63 -14.99 -25.68
CA ASN A 884 -30.62 -15.23 -24.61
C ASN A 884 -30.28 -16.34 -23.60
N GLY A 885 -29.17 -17.07 -23.78
CA GLY A 885 -28.70 -18.11 -22.87
C GLY A 885 -28.41 -17.55 -21.48
N ARG A 886 -28.78 -18.34 -20.46
CA ARG A 886 -28.51 -18.04 -19.06
C ARG A 886 -27.27 -18.80 -18.63
N VAL A 887 -26.24 -18.05 -18.26
CA VAL A 887 -24.98 -18.55 -17.70
C VAL A 887 -24.84 -17.93 -16.31
N THR A 888 -24.59 -18.78 -15.32
CA THR A 888 -24.33 -18.37 -13.94
C THR A 888 -22.85 -18.53 -13.61
N VAL A 889 -22.34 -17.60 -12.81
CA VAL A 889 -21.02 -17.67 -12.16
C VAL A 889 -21.23 -17.53 -10.66
N ASP A 890 -20.42 -18.27 -9.91
CA ASP A 890 -20.50 -18.37 -8.46
C ASP A 890 -19.11 -18.68 -7.85
N ASN A 891 -18.96 -18.53 -6.55
CA ASN A 891 -17.79 -18.89 -5.75
C ASN A 891 -16.47 -18.39 -6.37
N ILE A 892 -16.31 -17.07 -6.46
CA ILE A 892 -15.16 -16.41 -7.08
C ILE A 892 -14.05 -16.21 -6.03
N PHE A 893 -12.86 -16.74 -6.28
CA PHE A 893 -11.68 -16.59 -5.43
C PHE A 893 -10.45 -16.12 -6.23
N THR A 894 -9.46 -15.52 -5.56
CA THR A 894 -8.15 -15.18 -6.12
C THR A 894 -7.00 -15.70 -5.25
N ALA A 895 -5.88 -16.04 -5.87
CA ALA A 895 -4.68 -16.60 -5.25
C ALA A 895 -3.41 -16.01 -5.89
N PRO A 896 -2.34 -15.65 -5.14
CA PRO A 896 -1.11 -15.16 -5.74
C PRO A 896 -0.32 -16.29 -6.42
N GLY A 897 0.22 -16.01 -7.62
CA GLY A 897 0.96 -17.00 -8.42
C GLY A 897 0.09 -18.07 -9.09
N GLU A 898 0.67 -19.25 -9.34
CA GLU A 898 -0.03 -20.43 -9.85
C GLU A 898 -0.57 -21.27 -8.69
N PHE A 899 -1.90 -21.45 -8.66
CA PHE A 899 -2.60 -22.19 -7.61
C PHE A 899 -3.74 -23.05 -8.21
N THR A 900 -3.54 -24.36 -8.30
CA THR A 900 -4.52 -25.30 -8.87
C THR A 900 -5.42 -25.96 -7.84
N GLY A 901 -5.22 -25.66 -6.55
CA GLY A 901 -6.03 -26.21 -5.45
C GLY A 901 -7.48 -25.75 -5.54
N ASN A 902 -8.43 -26.61 -5.20
CA ASN A 902 -9.85 -26.25 -5.16
C ASN A 902 -10.21 -25.51 -3.85
N PRO A 903 -10.58 -24.22 -3.87
CA PRO A 903 -11.00 -23.49 -2.67
C PRO A 903 -12.37 -23.94 -2.12
N LEU A 904 -13.08 -24.83 -2.81
CA LEU A 904 -14.33 -25.44 -2.35
C LEU A 904 -14.17 -26.89 -1.86
N ALA A 905 -12.96 -27.46 -1.94
CA ALA A 905 -12.67 -28.75 -1.34
C ALA A 905 -12.61 -28.65 0.20
N PRO A 906 -12.74 -29.76 0.93
CA PRO A 906 -12.31 -29.81 2.33
C PRO A 906 -10.86 -29.33 2.46
N GLY A 907 -10.62 -28.39 3.37
CA GLY A 907 -9.41 -27.58 3.51
C GLY A 907 -9.52 -26.17 2.92
N GLY A 908 -10.46 -25.91 2.00
CA GLY A 908 -10.67 -24.59 1.38
C GLY A 908 -9.47 -24.09 0.56
N GLY A 909 -8.59 -24.98 0.10
CA GLY A 909 -7.31 -24.61 -0.51
C GLY A 909 -6.24 -24.12 0.49
N SER A 910 -6.48 -24.25 1.80
CA SER A 910 -5.56 -23.83 2.86
C SER A 910 -4.31 -24.72 2.91
N VAL A 911 -3.13 -24.10 3.01
CA VAL A 911 -1.91 -24.80 3.45
C VAL A 911 -1.74 -24.54 4.94
N TYR A 912 -2.06 -25.53 5.77
CA TYR A 912 -1.79 -25.45 7.22
C TYR A 912 -0.29 -25.66 7.48
N SER A 913 0.32 -24.87 8.36
CA SER A 913 1.71 -25.07 8.79
C SER A 913 1.78 -25.70 10.19
N THR A 914 2.67 -26.66 10.40
CA THR A 914 2.95 -27.29 11.69
C THR A 914 3.58 -26.29 12.68
N GLU A 915 3.02 -26.13 13.88
CA GLU A 915 3.72 -25.46 14.98
C GLU A 915 4.48 -26.46 15.85
N VAL A 916 5.57 -26.01 16.48
CA VAL A 916 6.45 -26.86 17.29
C VAL A 916 6.74 -26.18 18.62
N LEU A 917 6.40 -26.83 19.73
CA LEU A 917 6.84 -26.43 21.06
C LEU A 917 8.04 -27.29 21.47
N GLY A 918 9.20 -26.66 21.69
CA GLY A 918 10.41 -27.35 22.13
C GLY A 918 10.55 -27.36 23.65
N VAL A 919 10.89 -28.50 24.23
CA VAL A 919 11.27 -28.66 25.65
C VAL A 919 12.57 -29.44 25.72
N ALA A 920 13.69 -28.77 26.02
CA ALA A 920 15.02 -29.39 26.02
C ALA A 920 15.28 -30.31 27.23
N GLY A 921 14.48 -30.20 28.29
CA GLY A 921 14.48 -31.10 29.45
C GLY A 921 13.45 -32.22 29.36
N ASP A 922 13.03 -32.71 30.52
CA ASP A 922 11.98 -33.72 30.66
C ASP A 922 10.59 -33.07 30.60
N VAL A 923 9.58 -33.80 30.12
CA VAL A 923 8.15 -33.42 30.19
C VAL A 923 7.39 -34.43 31.04
N LEU A 924 6.72 -33.94 32.09
CA LEU A 924 5.81 -34.72 32.93
C LEU A 924 4.39 -34.17 32.80
N LEU A 925 3.46 -35.02 32.36
CA LEU A 925 2.02 -34.79 32.45
C LEU A 925 1.49 -35.59 33.65
N GLU A 926 0.91 -34.92 34.66
CA GLU A 926 0.27 -35.60 35.77
C GLU A 926 -1.12 -36.15 35.38
N SER A 927 -1.63 -37.10 36.16
CA SER A 927 -3.01 -37.56 35.99
C SER A 927 -3.99 -36.40 36.20
N GLY A 928 -4.89 -36.18 35.24
CA GLY A 928 -5.78 -35.01 35.18
C GLY A 928 -5.16 -33.73 34.61
N ALA A 929 -3.91 -33.74 34.12
CA ALA A 929 -3.43 -32.72 33.19
C ALA A 929 -4.15 -32.84 31.82
N VAL A 930 -4.06 -31.81 30.98
CA VAL A 930 -4.51 -31.87 29.58
C VAL A 930 -3.36 -31.46 28.65
N VAL A 931 -3.15 -32.22 27.56
CA VAL A 931 -2.29 -31.80 26.45
C VAL A 931 -3.10 -31.72 25.16
N SER A 932 -3.01 -30.59 24.44
CA SER A 932 -3.88 -30.26 23.29
C SER A 932 -3.07 -29.95 22.02
N PHE A 933 -3.45 -30.60 20.91
CA PHE A 933 -2.86 -30.43 19.58
C PHE A 933 -3.90 -30.10 18.51
N GLY A 934 -3.55 -29.25 17.55
CA GLY A 934 -4.24 -29.10 16.27
C GLY A 934 -3.74 -30.10 15.21
N VAL A 935 -4.65 -30.62 14.39
CA VAL A 935 -4.36 -31.47 13.23
C VAL A 935 -5.18 -31.01 12.02
N ALA A 936 -4.68 -31.22 10.79
CA ALA A 936 -5.42 -30.90 9.57
C ALA A 936 -5.45 -32.04 8.53
N GLY A 937 -4.33 -32.73 8.32
CA GLY A 937 -4.22 -33.89 7.42
C GLY A 937 -2.88 -34.60 7.66
N SER A 938 -2.65 -35.78 7.06
CA SER A 938 -1.48 -36.59 7.36
C SER A 938 -0.15 -35.80 7.32
N GLY A 939 0.59 -35.83 8.43
CA GLY A 939 1.86 -35.12 8.61
C GLY A 939 1.73 -33.60 8.81
N VAL A 940 0.51 -33.08 9.00
CA VAL A 940 0.24 -31.66 9.22
C VAL A 940 -0.50 -31.48 10.54
N ASN A 941 0.29 -31.30 11.59
CA ASN A 941 -0.12 -31.24 12.99
C ASN A 941 0.83 -30.36 13.82
N ASP A 942 0.37 -29.99 15.01
CA ASP A 942 1.21 -29.41 16.05
C ASP A 942 2.10 -30.51 16.67
N ARG A 943 3.33 -30.19 17.08
CA ARG A 943 4.28 -31.17 17.66
C ARG A 943 4.99 -30.68 18.93
N LEU A 944 5.12 -31.57 19.91
CA LEU A 944 5.89 -31.36 21.13
C LEU A 944 7.26 -32.07 21.00
N GLU A 945 8.34 -31.30 20.83
CA GLU A 945 9.72 -31.83 20.77
C GLU A 945 10.35 -31.86 22.18
N ILE A 946 10.83 -33.03 22.61
CA ILE A 946 11.24 -33.32 23.99
C ILE A 946 12.68 -33.87 24.00
N GLY A 947 13.63 -33.04 24.43
CA GLY A 947 15.05 -33.40 24.50
C GLY A 947 15.40 -34.40 25.62
N GLY A 948 14.53 -34.54 26.62
CA GLY A 948 14.65 -35.47 27.75
C GLY A 948 13.61 -36.60 27.73
N GLY A 949 13.22 -37.04 28.93
CA GLY A 949 12.20 -38.05 29.12
C GLY A 949 10.78 -37.48 29.06
N PHE A 950 9.90 -38.15 28.30
CA PHE A 950 8.46 -37.91 28.33
C PHE A 950 7.79 -38.86 29.33
N THR A 951 6.88 -38.33 30.15
CA THR A 951 5.99 -39.12 31.01
C THR A 951 4.55 -38.74 30.70
N ALA A 952 3.83 -39.63 30.02
CA ALA A 952 2.42 -39.47 29.66
C ALA A 952 1.49 -39.77 30.85
N GLY A 953 0.40 -39.01 30.91
CA GLY A 953 -0.63 -39.01 31.95
C GLY A 953 -1.70 -37.97 31.60
N GLY A 954 -2.89 -38.06 32.22
CA GLY A 954 -3.98 -37.13 31.94
C GLY A 954 -4.62 -37.31 30.55
N LEU A 955 -5.26 -36.26 30.06
CA LEU A 955 -6.01 -36.24 28.81
C LEU A 955 -5.13 -35.84 27.61
N LEU A 956 -5.08 -36.68 26.58
CA LEU A 956 -4.66 -36.26 25.24
C LEU A 956 -5.89 -35.73 24.48
N GLN A 957 -5.84 -34.46 24.11
CA GLN A 957 -6.83 -33.81 23.25
C GLN A 957 -6.24 -33.53 21.86
N VAL A 958 -6.98 -33.90 20.81
CA VAL A 958 -6.64 -33.61 19.41
C VAL A 958 -7.81 -32.93 18.74
N GLN A 959 -7.56 -31.80 18.09
CA GLN A 959 -8.57 -30.95 17.49
C GLN A 959 -8.34 -30.84 15.98
N LEU A 960 -9.27 -31.34 15.18
CA LEU A 960 -9.28 -31.10 13.75
C LEU A 960 -9.53 -29.59 13.51
N VAL A 961 -8.60 -28.94 12.83
CA VAL A 961 -8.64 -27.49 12.61
C VAL A 961 -9.81 -27.14 11.68
N ASN A 962 -10.46 -26.01 11.93
CA ASN A 962 -11.67 -25.61 11.19
C ASN A 962 -11.42 -25.61 9.67
N GLY A 963 -12.37 -26.21 8.95
CA GLY A 963 -12.31 -26.37 7.49
C GLY A 963 -11.46 -27.54 6.98
N ALA A 964 -10.59 -28.16 7.79
CA ALA A 964 -9.69 -29.22 7.36
C ALA A 964 -10.42 -30.49 6.87
N PRO A 965 -9.81 -31.32 5.99
CA PRO A 965 -10.39 -32.60 5.57
C PRO A 965 -10.61 -33.55 6.76
N ALA A 966 -11.63 -34.40 6.66
CA ALA A 966 -11.84 -35.47 7.63
C ALA A 966 -10.71 -36.51 7.52
N PRO A 967 -10.10 -36.98 8.62
CA PRO A 967 -8.97 -37.92 8.56
C PRO A 967 -9.32 -39.25 7.88
N GLU A 968 -8.45 -39.72 6.98
CA GLU A 968 -8.66 -40.91 6.15
C GLU A 968 -7.77 -42.11 6.58
N GLN A 969 -8.07 -43.30 6.05
CA GLN A 969 -7.37 -44.53 6.41
C GLN A 969 -5.87 -44.48 6.06
N GLY A 970 -5.02 -44.47 7.08
CA GLY A 970 -3.56 -44.42 6.95
C GLY A 970 -2.96 -43.03 7.15
N ASP A 971 -3.78 -42.02 7.47
CA ASP A 971 -3.27 -40.74 7.98
C ASP A 971 -2.47 -40.95 9.27
N SER A 972 -1.37 -40.23 9.40
CA SER A 972 -0.47 -40.27 10.57
C SER A 972 -0.13 -38.85 11.01
N PHE A 973 -0.19 -38.60 12.32
CA PHE A 973 0.10 -37.31 12.94
C PHE A 973 1.25 -37.49 13.94
N ASP A 974 2.31 -36.70 13.77
CA ASP A 974 3.57 -36.78 14.50
C ASP A 974 3.55 -35.82 15.70
N LEU A 975 2.84 -36.22 16.76
CA LEU A 975 2.48 -35.30 17.87
C LEU A 975 3.61 -35.11 18.89
N PHE A 976 4.47 -36.11 19.07
CA PHE A 976 5.55 -36.09 20.07
C PHE A 976 6.87 -36.59 19.46
N ASP A 977 7.98 -35.90 19.71
CA ASP A 977 9.33 -36.40 19.38
C ASP A 977 10.14 -36.42 20.69
N PHE A 978 10.62 -37.57 21.16
CA PHE A 978 11.21 -37.71 22.51
C PHE A 978 12.46 -38.59 22.57
N ALA A 979 13.36 -38.30 23.52
CA ALA A 979 14.55 -39.14 23.76
C ALA A 979 14.21 -40.48 24.45
N SER A 980 13.12 -40.52 25.23
CA SER A 980 12.50 -41.75 25.77
C SER A 980 11.14 -41.44 26.39
N ALA A 981 10.12 -42.27 26.18
CA ALA A 981 8.81 -42.12 26.82
C ALA A 981 8.54 -43.16 27.92
N SER A 982 7.56 -42.86 28.78
CA SER A 982 7.00 -43.74 29.80
C SER A 982 5.60 -43.27 30.22
N GLY A 983 4.86 -44.07 31.00
CA GLY A 983 3.47 -43.77 31.35
C GLY A 983 2.50 -44.08 30.21
N ALA A 984 1.29 -43.54 30.32
CA ALA A 984 0.21 -43.63 29.33
C ALA A 984 -0.82 -42.53 29.64
N PHE A 985 -1.59 -42.08 28.65
CA PHE A 985 -2.72 -41.18 28.89
C PHE A 985 -3.84 -41.89 29.67
N ASP A 986 -4.51 -41.14 30.55
CA ASP A 986 -5.67 -41.60 31.32
C ASP A 986 -6.96 -41.54 30.47
N GLU A 987 -7.04 -40.59 29.54
CA GLU A 987 -8.24 -40.28 28.75
C GLU A 987 -7.85 -39.71 27.36
N TYR A 988 -8.76 -39.78 26.39
CA TYR A 988 -8.57 -39.32 25.02
C TYR A 988 -9.80 -38.52 24.52
N ASP A 989 -9.58 -37.31 24.01
CA ASP A 989 -10.57 -36.45 23.35
C ASP A 989 -10.11 -36.22 21.90
N LEU A 990 -10.56 -37.06 20.98
CA LEU A 990 -10.09 -37.12 19.59
C LEU A 990 -11.24 -36.84 18.61
N PRO A 991 -10.97 -36.33 17.39
CA PRO A 991 -12.00 -36.04 16.41
C PRO A 991 -12.80 -37.29 15.99
N GLU A 992 -14.09 -37.12 15.71
CA GLU A 992 -14.92 -38.19 15.14
C GLU A 992 -14.39 -38.59 13.75
N LEU A 993 -14.32 -39.91 13.50
CA LEU A 993 -13.79 -40.49 12.26
C LEU A 993 -14.91 -41.01 11.35
N GLY A 994 -14.58 -41.16 10.07
CA GLY A 994 -15.46 -41.82 9.10
C GLY A 994 -15.80 -43.27 9.49
N ALA A 995 -17.02 -43.70 9.18
CA ALA A 995 -17.52 -45.02 9.56
C ALA A 995 -16.63 -46.17 9.06
N GLY A 996 -16.15 -47.01 9.98
CA GLY A 996 -15.21 -48.10 9.70
C GLY A 996 -13.73 -47.75 9.94
N LEU A 997 -13.43 -46.57 10.47
CA LEU A 997 -12.10 -46.15 10.92
C LEU A 997 -12.02 -46.06 12.45
N ARG A 998 -10.82 -46.23 13.02
CA ARG A 998 -10.52 -45.97 14.44
C ARG A 998 -9.18 -45.27 14.59
N TRP A 999 -9.01 -44.52 15.68
CA TRP A 999 -7.69 -44.01 16.10
C TRP A 999 -6.86 -45.16 16.67
N ASP A 1000 -5.64 -45.35 16.16
CA ASP A 1000 -4.61 -46.20 16.75
C ASP A 1000 -3.68 -45.32 17.59
N THR A 1001 -3.70 -45.57 18.90
CA THR A 1001 -2.96 -44.82 19.92
C THR A 1001 -1.68 -45.52 20.37
N SER A 1002 -1.37 -46.71 19.84
CA SER A 1002 -0.21 -47.50 20.28
C SER A 1002 1.14 -46.81 19.99
N GLY A 1003 1.21 -46.03 18.92
CA GLY A 1003 2.39 -45.25 18.54
C GLY A 1003 2.77 -44.15 19.54
N LEU A 1004 1.82 -43.60 20.30
CA LEU A 1004 1.99 -42.36 21.08
C LEU A 1004 3.15 -42.37 22.09
N THR A 1005 3.51 -43.54 22.64
CA THR A 1005 4.62 -43.70 23.59
C THR A 1005 5.72 -44.65 23.11
N GLU A 1006 5.65 -45.15 21.87
CA GLU A 1006 6.73 -45.91 21.23
C GLU A 1006 7.44 -45.10 20.13
N GLU A 1007 6.68 -44.47 19.23
CA GLU A 1007 7.17 -43.69 18.08
C GLU A 1007 6.66 -42.23 18.05
N GLY A 1008 5.77 -41.84 18.98
CA GLY A 1008 5.24 -40.48 19.13
C GLY A 1008 4.02 -40.13 18.25
N SER A 1009 3.59 -41.07 17.41
CA SER A 1009 2.57 -40.89 16.39
C SER A 1009 1.16 -41.32 16.82
N LEU A 1010 0.17 -40.61 16.29
CA LEU A 1010 -1.25 -40.99 16.30
C LEU A 1010 -1.67 -41.37 14.87
N LEU A 1011 -2.30 -42.53 14.66
CA LEU A 1011 -2.65 -43.01 13.31
C LEU A 1011 -4.15 -43.26 13.15
N VAL A 1012 -4.64 -43.15 11.92
CA VAL A 1012 -6.00 -43.57 11.53
C VAL A 1012 -5.94 -44.96 10.91
N SER A 1013 -6.55 -45.94 11.56
CA SER A 1013 -6.57 -47.34 11.14
C SER A 1013 -7.99 -47.82 10.77
N VAL A 1014 -8.12 -49.02 10.22
CA VAL A 1014 -9.44 -49.64 9.97
C VAL A 1014 -9.97 -50.23 11.26
N ALA A 1015 -11.22 -49.88 11.61
CA ALA A 1015 -11.97 -50.56 12.66
C ALA A 1015 -12.42 -51.93 12.14
N LEU A 1016 -11.61 -52.97 12.35
CA LEU A 1016 -11.99 -54.34 12.03
C LEU A 1016 -12.98 -54.85 13.09
N ALA A 1017 -14.28 -54.80 12.78
CA ALA A 1017 -15.34 -55.13 13.73
C ALA A 1017 -15.12 -56.52 14.38
N GLY A 1018 -14.94 -56.55 15.71
CA GLY A 1018 -14.63 -57.76 16.49
C GLY A 1018 -13.14 -58.00 16.79
N ASP A 1019 -12.20 -57.21 16.23
CA ASP A 1019 -10.76 -57.23 16.54
C ASP A 1019 -10.49 -56.48 17.87
N PHE A 1020 -11.07 -57.01 18.95
CA PHE A 1020 -11.01 -56.47 20.31
C PHE A 1020 -9.61 -56.51 20.96
N ASN A 1021 -8.67 -57.28 20.42
CA ASN A 1021 -7.26 -57.22 20.84
C ASN A 1021 -6.36 -56.46 19.84
N GLU A 1022 -6.97 -55.88 18.81
CA GLU A 1022 -6.39 -54.90 17.88
C GLU A 1022 -5.17 -55.41 17.08
N ASN A 1023 -5.01 -56.73 16.96
CA ASN A 1023 -3.88 -57.34 16.23
C ASN A 1023 -4.10 -57.37 14.70
N GLY A 1024 -5.27 -56.94 14.24
CA GLY A 1024 -5.67 -56.96 12.83
C GLY A 1024 -6.27 -58.28 12.37
N VAL A 1025 -6.63 -59.19 13.30
CA VAL A 1025 -7.24 -60.49 13.02
C VAL A 1025 -8.27 -60.83 14.10
N VAL A 1026 -9.53 -61.00 13.69
CA VAL A 1026 -10.61 -61.44 14.60
C VAL A 1026 -10.45 -62.93 14.88
N ASP A 1027 -9.87 -63.30 16.02
CA ASP A 1027 -9.65 -64.69 16.42
C ASP A 1027 -10.13 -65.02 17.85
N ALA A 1028 -9.62 -66.11 18.44
CA ALA A 1028 -10.01 -66.57 19.76
C ALA A 1028 -9.43 -65.73 20.92
N ALA A 1029 -8.46 -64.84 20.65
CA ALA A 1029 -7.92 -63.88 21.61
C ALA A 1029 -8.95 -62.77 21.90
N ASP A 1030 -9.60 -62.21 20.88
CA ASP A 1030 -10.62 -61.16 20.99
C ASP A 1030 -11.79 -61.58 21.88
N PHE A 1031 -12.24 -62.82 21.72
CA PHE A 1031 -13.26 -63.40 22.60
C PHE A 1031 -12.88 -63.34 24.08
N THR A 1032 -11.59 -63.39 24.42
CA THR A 1032 -11.15 -63.23 25.81
C THR A 1032 -11.21 -61.78 26.29
N VAL A 1033 -10.94 -60.80 25.41
CA VAL A 1033 -11.10 -59.37 25.73
C VAL A 1033 -12.57 -59.03 25.97
N TRP A 1034 -13.47 -59.41 25.05
CA TRP A 1034 -14.91 -59.25 25.23
C TRP A 1034 -15.41 -59.92 26.52
N ARG A 1035 -15.09 -61.21 26.72
CA ARG A 1035 -15.54 -61.98 27.88
C ARG A 1035 -15.08 -61.38 29.21
N ASP A 1036 -13.87 -60.84 29.26
CA ASP A 1036 -13.30 -60.27 30.49
C ASP A 1036 -13.74 -58.83 30.75
N ARG A 1037 -14.48 -58.22 29.80
CA ARG A 1037 -15.14 -56.91 29.90
C ARG A 1037 -16.67 -56.97 29.94
N LEU A 1038 -17.28 -58.11 29.64
CA LEU A 1038 -18.73 -58.34 29.62
C LEU A 1038 -19.47 -57.75 30.85
N GLY A 1039 -20.37 -56.80 30.59
CA GLY A 1039 -21.09 -56.02 31.59
C GLY A 1039 -20.44 -54.68 31.97
N GLN A 1040 -19.41 -54.22 31.25
CA GLN A 1040 -18.95 -52.83 31.28
C GLN A 1040 -19.91 -51.94 30.48
N THR A 1041 -20.03 -50.66 30.87
CA THR A 1041 -21.02 -49.72 30.30
C THR A 1041 -20.49 -48.29 30.35
N GLY A 1042 -20.73 -47.49 29.31
CA GLY A 1042 -20.26 -46.12 29.20
C GLY A 1042 -18.80 -46.01 28.76
N MET A 1043 -18.36 -46.88 27.85
CA MET A 1043 -17.08 -46.78 27.17
C MET A 1043 -17.15 -45.79 25.99
N LEU A 1044 -16.01 -45.50 25.36
CA LEU A 1044 -15.99 -44.95 24.00
C LEU A 1044 -16.51 -46.02 23.02
N ALA A 1045 -17.24 -45.59 21.98
CA ALA A 1045 -17.75 -46.46 20.94
C ALA A 1045 -16.62 -47.26 20.27
N TYR A 1046 -16.83 -48.56 20.09
CA TYR A 1046 -15.86 -49.52 19.55
C TYR A 1046 -14.57 -49.71 20.40
N ALA A 1047 -14.56 -49.25 21.66
CA ALA A 1047 -13.45 -49.55 22.56
C ALA A 1047 -13.37 -51.07 22.83
N PRO A 1048 -12.18 -51.64 23.08
CA PRO A 1048 -11.98 -53.09 23.17
C PRO A 1048 -13.08 -53.84 23.95
N GLY A 1049 -13.83 -54.70 23.26
CA GLY A 1049 -14.98 -55.45 23.81
C GLY A 1049 -16.35 -54.94 23.35
N ASP A 1050 -16.52 -53.63 23.14
CA ASP A 1050 -17.64 -53.03 22.39
C ASP A 1050 -17.36 -53.23 20.90
N GLY A 1051 -18.34 -53.77 20.18
CA GLY A 1051 -18.25 -54.16 18.78
C GLY A 1051 -19.27 -53.50 17.84
N ASP A 1052 -20.42 -53.04 18.34
CA ASP A 1052 -21.40 -52.32 17.51
C ASP A 1052 -21.45 -50.79 17.75
N GLY A 1053 -20.72 -50.30 18.75
CA GLY A 1053 -20.45 -48.89 19.00
C GLY A 1053 -21.45 -48.21 19.94
N ASP A 1054 -22.30 -48.95 20.66
CA ASP A 1054 -23.29 -48.36 21.57
C ASP A 1054 -22.72 -47.92 22.95
N GLY A 1055 -21.52 -48.40 23.30
CA GLY A 1055 -20.78 -48.03 24.50
C GLY A 1055 -21.00 -48.95 25.72
N ASP A 1056 -21.75 -50.05 25.62
CA ASP A 1056 -21.65 -51.17 26.57
C ASP A 1056 -21.01 -52.46 25.99
N VAL A 1057 -20.79 -53.47 26.84
CA VAL A 1057 -20.21 -54.76 26.47
C VAL A 1057 -21.22 -55.85 26.82
N ASP A 1058 -21.95 -56.28 25.80
CA ASP A 1058 -23.21 -57.02 25.85
C ASP A 1058 -23.10 -58.33 25.02
N ILE A 1059 -24.22 -58.99 24.72
CA ILE A 1059 -24.32 -60.09 23.76
C ILE A 1059 -24.35 -59.62 22.29
N ALA A 1060 -24.62 -58.34 22.02
CA ALA A 1060 -24.55 -57.73 20.69
C ALA A 1060 -23.13 -57.77 20.10
N ASP A 1061 -22.12 -57.38 20.88
CA ASP A 1061 -20.70 -57.37 20.49
C ASP A 1061 -20.16 -58.78 20.26
N TYR A 1062 -20.62 -59.74 21.06
CA TYR A 1062 -20.37 -61.15 20.78
C TYR A 1062 -20.96 -61.57 19.43
N GLY A 1063 -22.13 -61.03 19.06
CA GLY A 1063 -22.70 -61.16 17.73
C GLY A 1063 -21.80 -60.58 16.63
N VAL A 1064 -21.19 -59.41 16.86
CA VAL A 1064 -20.22 -58.78 15.95
C VAL A 1064 -18.96 -59.64 15.80
N TRP A 1065 -18.38 -60.11 16.91
CA TRP A 1065 -17.22 -61.01 16.88
C TRP A 1065 -17.55 -62.34 16.16
N VAL A 1066 -18.72 -62.95 16.43
CA VAL A 1066 -19.17 -64.16 15.71
C VAL A 1066 -19.36 -63.90 14.21
N ALA A 1067 -19.87 -62.71 13.83
CA ALA A 1067 -20.09 -62.35 12.43
C ALA A 1067 -18.77 -62.16 11.65
N ASN A 1068 -17.70 -61.73 12.31
CA ASN A 1068 -16.41 -61.40 11.69
C ASN A 1068 -15.28 -62.40 12.00
N PHE A 1069 -15.52 -63.45 12.79
CA PHE A 1069 -14.48 -64.42 13.18
C PHE A 1069 -13.72 -65.03 11.99
N GLY A 1070 -12.40 -64.85 11.99
CA GLY A 1070 -11.50 -65.23 10.90
C GLY A 1070 -11.27 -64.13 9.84
N ALA A 1071 -11.85 -62.94 10.01
CA ALA A 1071 -11.52 -61.77 9.21
C ALA A 1071 -10.12 -61.22 9.57
N THR A 1072 -9.44 -60.68 8.57
CA THR A 1072 -8.11 -60.07 8.69
C THR A 1072 -8.13 -58.68 8.06
N ALA A 1073 -7.55 -57.68 8.71
CA ALA A 1073 -7.37 -56.35 8.15
C ALA A 1073 -6.53 -56.44 6.86
N ALA A 1074 -6.87 -55.61 5.86
CA ALA A 1074 -6.13 -55.58 4.60
C ALA A 1074 -4.77 -54.90 4.81
N THR A 1075 -3.68 -55.67 4.79
CA THR A 1075 -2.32 -55.14 4.95
C THR A 1075 -1.97 -54.18 3.81
N GLN A 1076 -1.83 -52.89 4.14
CA GLN A 1076 -1.30 -51.86 3.25
C GLN A 1076 0.09 -52.24 2.72
N THR A 1077 0.24 -52.33 1.40
CA THR A 1077 1.58 -52.31 0.78
C THR A 1077 2.03 -50.87 0.64
N VAL A 1078 2.63 -50.32 1.70
CA VAL A 1078 3.14 -48.94 1.70
C VAL A 1078 4.08 -48.74 0.50
N ALA A 1079 3.69 -47.86 -0.41
CA ALA A 1079 4.50 -47.44 -1.54
C ALA A 1079 5.58 -46.46 -1.03
N ILE A 1080 6.62 -46.99 -0.39
CA ILE A 1080 7.74 -46.22 0.18
C ILE A 1080 8.24 -45.22 -0.88
N PRO A 1081 8.14 -43.90 -0.66
CA PRO A 1081 8.66 -42.90 -1.60
C PRO A 1081 10.16 -43.13 -1.81
N GLU A 1082 10.59 -43.42 -3.04
CA GLU A 1082 11.94 -43.95 -3.30
C GLU A 1082 13.04 -43.04 -2.72
N PRO A 1083 13.81 -43.48 -1.70
CA PRO A 1083 14.76 -42.60 -1.03
C PRO A 1083 15.99 -42.35 -1.92
N LEU A 1084 15.94 -41.25 -2.69
CA LEU A 1084 17.03 -40.65 -3.49
C LEU A 1084 17.74 -41.60 -4.48
N SER A 1085 17.23 -42.80 -4.69
CA SER A 1085 17.95 -43.89 -5.35
C SER A 1085 17.98 -43.71 -6.88
N ALA A 1086 16.89 -43.23 -7.48
CA ALA A 1086 16.88 -42.75 -8.87
C ALA A 1086 17.88 -41.60 -9.08
N SER A 1087 17.96 -40.65 -8.16
CA SER A 1087 18.89 -39.49 -8.22
C SER A 1087 20.35 -39.92 -8.11
N LEU A 1088 20.66 -40.86 -7.20
CA LEU A 1088 22.00 -41.47 -7.08
C LEU A 1088 22.36 -42.32 -8.30
N LEU A 1089 21.40 -43.01 -8.92
CA LEU A 1089 21.61 -43.76 -10.15
C LEU A 1089 21.87 -42.83 -11.35
N ALA A 1090 21.13 -41.72 -11.46
CA ALA A 1090 21.35 -40.69 -12.48
C ALA A 1090 22.73 -40.02 -12.34
N LEU A 1091 23.13 -39.65 -11.12
CA LEU A 1091 24.48 -39.13 -10.83
C LEU A 1091 25.57 -40.19 -11.10
N GLY A 1092 25.32 -41.45 -10.79
CA GLY A 1092 26.22 -42.57 -11.09
C GLY A 1092 26.42 -42.79 -12.60
N LEU A 1093 25.34 -42.74 -13.38
CA LEU A 1093 25.37 -42.85 -14.84
C LEU A 1093 26.08 -41.65 -15.48
N ALA A 1094 25.85 -40.43 -14.99
CA ALA A 1094 26.57 -39.24 -15.42
C ALA A 1094 28.08 -39.34 -15.15
N ALA A 1095 28.49 -39.92 -14.01
CA ALA A 1095 29.89 -40.16 -13.68
C ALA A 1095 30.56 -41.24 -14.55
N LEU A 1096 29.81 -42.27 -14.98
CA LEU A 1096 30.31 -43.35 -15.84
C LEU A 1096 30.60 -42.89 -17.28
N GLY A 1097 29.93 -41.84 -17.76
CA GLY A 1097 30.09 -41.31 -19.12
C GLY A 1097 31.45 -40.64 -19.45
N ARG A 1098 32.34 -40.44 -18.47
CA ARG A 1098 33.65 -39.74 -18.68
C ARG A 1098 34.87 -40.50 -18.14
N SER A 1099 35.09 -41.71 -18.66
CA SER A 1099 36.40 -42.37 -18.65
C SER A 1099 36.59 -43.18 -19.95
N ARG A 1100 37.76 -43.32 -20.57
CA ARG A 1100 39.17 -42.92 -20.31
C ARG A 1100 39.90 -42.91 -21.70
N PRO A 1101 41.25 -42.92 -21.91
CA PRO A 1101 42.41 -43.24 -21.05
C PRO A 1101 43.44 -42.06 -20.96
N LEU A 1102 44.62 -42.10 -20.31
CA LEU A 1102 45.70 -43.10 -20.29
C LEU A 1102 46.57 -43.04 -19.01
N THR A 1103 47.08 -44.22 -18.59
CA THR A 1103 48.38 -44.55 -17.93
C THR A 1103 49.07 -43.54 -16.97
N ARG A 1104 49.72 -43.94 -15.85
CA ARG A 1104 50.50 -45.18 -15.63
C ARG A 1104 50.74 -45.50 -14.13
N ARG A 1105 50.99 -46.79 -13.85
CA ARG A 1105 51.16 -47.53 -12.58
C ARG A 1105 51.92 -46.92 -11.37
N ARG A 1106 51.34 -47.20 -10.19
CA ARG A 1106 51.90 -47.53 -8.83
C ARG A 1106 53.33 -48.16 -8.79
N PRO A 1107 54.07 -48.05 -7.66
CA PRO A 1107 54.02 -49.06 -6.59
C PRO A 1107 53.99 -48.54 -5.12
N ARG A 1108 53.90 -49.46 -4.14
CA ARG A 1108 53.91 -49.25 -2.66
C ARG A 1108 55.31 -49.49 -2.06
N HIS A 1109 55.57 -48.98 -0.84
CA HIS A 1109 56.32 -49.55 0.32
C HIS A 1109 56.94 -48.40 1.18
N ALA A 1110 57.33 -48.52 2.45
CA ALA A 1110 56.82 -49.25 3.64
C ALA A 1110 57.73 -48.95 4.88
N VAL A 1111 57.16 -48.97 6.11
CA VAL A 1111 57.82 -49.32 7.40
C VAL A 1111 58.78 -48.32 8.13
N ARG A 1112 58.67 -48.36 9.50
CA ARG A 1112 59.60 -47.96 10.61
C ARG A 1112 59.58 -46.54 11.26
N ARG A 1113 59.31 -46.57 12.59
CA ARG A 1113 59.71 -45.63 13.68
C ARG A 1113 61.20 -45.85 14.08
N PRO A 1114 61.86 -45.06 14.99
CA PRO A 1114 61.38 -44.08 16.00
C PRO A 1114 62.04 -42.66 15.83
N THR A 1115 62.36 -41.74 16.79
CA THR A 1115 62.56 -41.75 18.26
C THR A 1115 62.52 -40.35 18.94
N ARG A 1116 62.45 -40.34 20.29
CA ARG A 1116 62.85 -39.38 21.37
C ARG A 1116 63.79 -38.19 21.03
N SER A 1117 63.83 -37.03 21.75
CA SER A 1117 63.21 -36.59 23.05
C SER A 1117 63.38 -35.09 23.41
N ARG A 1118 62.49 -34.52 24.28
CA ARG A 1118 62.71 -33.44 25.30
C ARG A 1118 63.15 -32.02 24.79
N CYS A 1119 62.95 -30.86 25.46
CA CYS A 1119 62.20 -30.39 26.67
C CYS A 1119 62.11 -28.83 26.70
N THR A 1120 61.06 -28.23 27.32
CA THR A 1120 60.99 -26.90 28.05
C THR A 1120 61.60 -25.58 27.46
N GLY A 1121 61.07 -24.36 27.67
CA GLY A 1121 59.85 -23.85 28.34
C GLY A 1121 59.97 -22.39 28.91
N ARG A 1122 58.82 -21.70 29.15
CA ARG A 1122 58.56 -20.49 30.01
C ARG A 1122 59.05 -19.04 29.66
N ARG A 1123 58.03 -18.16 29.48
CA ARG A 1123 57.74 -16.85 30.19
C ARG A 1123 58.42 -15.49 29.85
N ARG A 1124 57.51 -14.48 29.69
CA ARG A 1124 57.46 -13.07 30.21
C ARG A 1124 57.80 -11.84 29.30
N ARG A 1125 57.04 -10.75 29.58
CA ARG A 1125 57.06 -9.32 29.11
C ARG A 1125 58.30 -8.54 29.67
N PRO A 1126 58.63 -7.23 29.39
CA PRO A 1126 57.71 -6.10 29.00
C PRO A 1126 58.21 -4.82 28.22
N ARG A 1127 57.23 -3.98 27.81
CA ARG A 1127 57.14 -2.47 27.80
C ARG A 1127 58.03 -1.52 26.93
N ALA A 1128 57.36 -0.42 26.49
CA ALA A 1128 57.83 0.97 26.24
C ALA A 1128 58.61 1.32 24.93
N SER A 1129 58.55 2.55 24.33
CA SER A 1129 57.58 3.67 24.42
C SER A 1129 57.83 4.85 23.42
N CYS A 1130 56.75 5.54 22.99
CA CYS A 1130 56.60 7.01 22.80
C CYS A 1130 57.38 7.88 21.76
N ARG A 1131 56.61 8.57 20.87
CA ARG A 1131 56.43 10.06 20.69
C ARG A 1131 56.64 10.74 19.29
N ARG A 1132 55.80 11.79 19.10
CA ARG A 1132 55.55 12.80 18.01
C ARG A 1132 56.54 14.01 18.10
N PRO A 1133 56.60 15.09 17.22
CA PRO A 1133 55.42 15.90 16.73
C PRO A 1133 55.49 16.89 15.49
N ARG A 1134 54.31 17.49 15.15
CA ARG A 1134 54.00 18.87 14.58
C ARG A 1134 54.31 19.21 13.08
N ARG A 1135 53.29 19.60 12.26
CA ARG A 1135 52.78 20.97 11.87
C ARG A 1135 53.75 21.78 10.93
N ARG A 1136 53.37 22.66 9.96
CA ARG A 1136 52.14 23.37 9.43
C ARG A 1136 52.53 23.99 8.03
N GLU A 1137 51.75 24.63 7.12
CA GLU A 1137 50.31 24.83 6.76
C GLU A 1137 50.22 25.57 5.37
N GLY A 1138 49.08 25.60 4.64
CA GLY A 1138 48.88 26.50 3.47
C GLY A 1138 47.73 26.15 2.48
N ARG A 1139 46.99 27.17 1.98
CA ARG A 1139 45.92 27.11 0.92
C ARG A 1139 46.56 27.12 -0.51
N THR A 1140 45.92 26.93 -1.68
CA THR A 1140 44.56 27.26 -2.22
C THR A 1140 44.14 26.46 -3.50
N SER A 1141 42.82 26.26 -3.69
CA SER A 1141 41.99 26.37 -4.94
C SER A 1141 42.17 25.54 -6.24
N ALA A 1142 41.02 24.98 -6.69
CA ALA A 1142 40.46 24.88 -8.07
C ALA A 1142 40.89 23.75 -9.05
N ALA A 1143 39.98 23.40 -9.97
CA ALA A 1143 40.04 22.24 -10.91
C ALA A 1143 39.30 22.50 -12.26
N ARG A 1144 39.50 21.65 -13.29
CA ARG A 1144 38.70 21.64 -14.56
C ARG A 1144 38.69 20.28 -15.29
N ALA A 1145 37.58 20.00 -15.99
CA ALA A 1145 37.06 18.76 -16.62
C ALA A 1145 37.87 18.01 -17.73
N GLY A 1146 37.42 16.77 -18.10
CA GLY A 1146 37.79 16.08 -19.36
C GLY A 1146 37.25 14.64 -19.65
N ASN A 1147 36.12 14.51 -20.38
CA ASN A 1147 35.67 13.48 -21.37
C ASN A 1147 35.76 11.92 -21.25
N ALA A 1148 34.57 11.26 -21.22
CA ALA A 1148 33.89 10.46 -22.30
C ALA A 1148 34.19 8.95 -22.68
N GLY A 1149 33.09 8.17 -22.84
CA GLY A 1149 32.87 7.03 -23.81
C GLY A 1149 32.70 5.59 -23.26
N ALA A 1150 32.09 4.56 -23.93
CA ALA A 1150 31.11 4.47 -25.06
C ALA A 1150 30.64 2.99 -25.38
N SER A 1151 29.52 2.81 -26.15
CA SER A 1151 29.03 1.59 -26.88
C SER A 1151 28.30 0.46 -26.09
N SER A 1152 27.43 -0.44 -26.64
CA SER A 1152 27.06 -0.84 -28.05
C SER A 1152 25.60 -1.43 -28.17
N ARG A 1153 24.76 -1.09 -29.19
CA ARG A 1153 24.29 -1.89 -30.41
C ARG A 1153 23.58 -3.27 -30.20
N SER A 1154 22.60 -3.75 -31.00
CA SER A 1154 21.79 -3.21 -32.16
C SER A 1154 20.70 -4.18 -32.75
N GLY A 1155 19.60 -3.67 -33.35
CA GLY A 1155 18.66 -4.34 -34.31
C GLY A 1155 17.16 -4.05 -33.98
N ALA A 1156 16.17 -3.68 -34.83
CA ALA A 1156 15.84 -3.73 -36.29
C ALA A 1156 15.11 -5.02 -36.78
N ALA A 1157 13.99 -5.03 -37.55
CA ALA A 1157 12.97 -4.04 -38.01
C ALA A 1157 11.74 -4.81 -38.64
N THR A 1158 10.50 -4.30 -38.85
CA THR A 1158 10.02 -3.63 -40.10
C THR A 1158 8.46 -3.51 -40.21
N ARG A 1159 7.93 -2.41 -40.82
CA ARG A 1159 6.72 -2.28 -41.72
C ARG A 1159 5.29 -2.63 -41.19
N THR A 1160 4.13 -2.10 -41.64
CA THR A 1160 3.72 -0.95 -42.52
C THR A 1160 2.19 -0.63 -42.44
N ALA A 1161 1.80 0.66 -42.41
CA ALA A 1161 0.65 1.32 -43.11
C ALA A 1161 -0.84 0.85 -42.92
N SER A 1162 -1.92 1.59 -43.20
CA SER A 1162 -2.27 3.06 -43.26
C SER A 1162 -3.76 3.27 -43.68
N ARG A 1163 -4.33 4.49 -43.49
CA ARG A 1163 -5.61 5.10 -44.05
C ARG A 1163 -6.74 5.31 -43.03
N ARG A 1164 -7.32 6.52 -42.82
CA ARG A 1164 -8.12 7.47 -43.65
C ARG A 1164 -9.61 7.04 -43.80
N SER A 1165 -10.65 7.90 -43.78
CA SER A 1165 -10.77 9.38 -43.53
C SER A 1165 -12.24 9.89 -43.67
N CYS A 1166 -12.60 11.02 -43.01
CA CYS A 1166 -13.70 11.96 -43.37
C CYS A 1166 -15.19 11.51 -43.22
N SER A 1167 -16.23 12.37 -43.16
CA SER A 1167 -16.37 13.79 -42.70
C SER A 1167 -17.83 14.35 -42.67
N SER A 1168 -18.09 15.33 -41.78
CA SER A 1168 -18.83 16.61 -42.02
C SER A 1168 -20.35 16.83 -41.70
N ARG A 1169 -20.68 18.14 -41.50
CA ARG A 1169 -21.95 18.90 -41.77
C ARG A 1169 -23.12 19.04 -40.74
N SER A 1170 -22.95 20.02 -39.84
CA SER A 1170 -23.68 21.33 -39.80
C SER A 1170 -25.21 21.52 -39.52
N ARG A 1171 -25.46 22.31 -38.45
CA ARG A 1171 -26.47 23.41 -38.26
C ARG A 1171 -27.93 23.11 -37.79
N PRO A 1172 -28.65 24.10 -37.17
CA PRO A 1172 -29.64 23.86 -36.10
C PRO A 1172 -31.05 24.47 -36.31
N ILE A 1173 -32.00 24.29 -35.36
CA ILE A 1173 -33.25 25.08 -35.26
C ILE A 1173 -33.86 25.20 -33.83
N ARG A 1174 -34.29 26.43 -33.49
CA ARG A 1174 -35.29 26.98 -32.53
C ARG A 1174 -35.82 26.23 -31.28
N SER A 1175 -35.90 26.98 -30.17
CA SER A 1175 -36.89 26.88 -29.06
C SER A 1175 -38.22 27.59 -29.39
N PRO A 1176 -39.34 27.43 -28.61
CA PRO A 1176 -39.66 28.39 -27.52
C PRO A 1176 -40.68 27.98 -26.39
N ARG A 1177 -40.62 28.67 -25.22
CA ARG A 1177 -41.70 28.85 -24.17
C ARG A 1177 -42.19 27.60 -23.39
N GLY A 1178 -42.76 27.69 -22.17
CA GLY A 1178 -42.79 28.82 -21.20
C GLY A 1178 -43.80 28.71 -20.02
N THR A 1179 -43.30 28.88 -18.78
CA THR A 1179 -43.95 29.45 -17.54
C THR A 1179 -45.16 28.81 -16.80
N ARG A 1180 -44.93 28.51 -15.50
CA ARG A 1180 -45.79 28.72 -14.26
C ARG A 1180 -47.04 27.85 -13.94
N SER A 1181 -46.94 27.05 -12.85
CA SER A 1181 -47.63 27.10 -11.52
C SER A 1181 -49.10 27.61 -11.34
N PRO A 1182 -49.80 27.38 -10.17
CA PRO A 1182 -49.73 26.32 -9.10
C PRO A 1182 -51.13 25.83 -8.56
N ARG A 1183 -51.21 24.86 -7.60
CA ARG A 1183 -51.93 24.96 -6.28
C ARG A 1183 -52.16 23.68 -5.42
N SER A 1184 -51.89 23.87 -4.12
CA SER A 1184 -52.30 23.25 -2.83
C SER A 1184 -53.66 22.56 -2.54
N ALA A 1185 -53.63 21.58 -1.60
CA ALA A 1185 -54.56 21.30 -0.47
C ALA A 1185 -53.79 20.45 0.60
N ALA A 1186 -53.78 20.60 1.94
CA ALA A 1186 -54.79 20.81 3.02
C ALA A 1186 -55.46 19.49 3.52
N GLY A 1187 -55.56 19.16 4.83
CA GLY A 1187 -55.09 19.75 6.10
C GLY A 1187 -55.76 19.12 7.36
N ARG A 1188 -55.56 19.68 8.59
CA ARG A 1188 -56.11 19.32 9.95
C ARG A 1188 -55.28 18.32 10.81
N THR A 1189 -55.28 18.25 12.17
CA THR A 1189 -55.68 19.11 13.36
C THR A 1189 -55.15 18.44 14.67
N ALA A 1190 -55.08 19.02 15.89
CA ALA A 1190 -54.76 20.37 16.41
C ALA A 1190 -54.94 20.48 17.96
N ALA A 1191 -54.07 21.25 18.65
CA ALA A 1191 -54.25 21.87 20.01
C ALA A 1191 -54.13 20.95 21.28
N ARG A 1192 -53.90 21.42 22.54
CA ARG A 1192 -53.75 22.79 23.13
C ARG A 1192 -53.13 22.77 24.57
N ARG A 1193 -52.69 23.95 25.07
CA ARG A 1193 -52.40 24.34 26.51
C ARG A 1193 -51.12 23.72 27.15
N THR A 1194 -50.37 24.29 28.11
CA THR A 1194 -50.25 25.61 28.86
C THR A 1194 -48.87 25.64 29.57
N SER A 1195 -48.29 26.70 30.19
CA SER A 1195 -48.59 28.14 30.42
C SER A 1195 -47.34 28.93 30.88
N SER A 1196 -47.43 30.27 30.93
CA SER A 1196 -46.47 31.27 31.50
C SER A 1196 -46.48 31.31 33.06
N PRO A 1197 -45.80 32.23 33.84
CA PRO A 1197 -45.21 33.55 33.46
C PRO A 1197 -43.91 34.07 34.18
N SER A 1198 -43.46 35.28 33.75
CA SER A 1198 -42.81 36.38 34.52
C SER A 1198 -41.38 36.25 35.10
N SER A 1199 -40.55 37.30 35.22
CA SER A 1199 -40.52 38.65 34.59
C SER A 1199 -39.22 39.44 34.91
N ARG A 1200 -38.81 40.37 34.02
CA ARG A 1200 -38.09 41.68 34.20
C ARG A 1200 -37.30 41.90 35.54
N CYS A 1201 -36.08 42.46 35.59
CA CYS A 1201 -35.58 43.66 34.88
C CYS A 1201 -34.11 44.02 35.26
N GLY A 1202 -33.36 44.74 34.40
CA GLY A 1202 -32.44 45.83 34.85
C GLY A 1202 -30.91 45.63 34.98
N ARG A 1203 -30.16 46.29 34.07
CA ARG A 1203 -28.80 46.91 34.20
C ARG A 1203 -27.59 46.14 34.79
N LEU A 1204 -26.58 45.93 33.93
CA LEU A 1204 -25.13 46.31 34.03
C LEU A 1204 -24.55 46.65 35.43
N PRO A 1205 -23.31 46.19 35.78
CA PRO A 1205 -22.12 46.68 35.05
C PRO A 1205 -20.81 45.83 34.99
N ARG A 1206 -19.94 46.23 34.03
CA ARG A 1206 -18.45 46.26 34.05
C ARG A 1206 -17.58 44.97 34.03
N ARG A 1207 -16.63 45.00 33.07
CA ARG A 1207 -15.24 44.50 33.09
C ARG A 1207 -14.99 42.98 33.17
N SER A 1208 -14.63 42.43 32.02
CA SER A 1208 -13.27 42.01 31.60
C SER A 1208 -12.24 41.44 32.60
N PRO A 1209 -11.32 40.55 32.17
CA PRO A 1209 -10.85 40.30 30.78
C PRO A 1209 -11.93 39.94 29.76
#